data_AF-A0A3B9MFR0-F1
#
_entry.id   AF-A0A3B9MFR0-F1
#
_cell.length_a   1.000
_cell.length_b   1.000
_cell.length_c   1.000
_cell.angle_alpha   90.00
_cell.angle_beta   90.00
_cell.angle_gamma   90.00
#
_symmetry.space_group_name_H-M   'P 1'
#
loop_
_entity.id
_entity.type
_entity.pdbx_description
1 polymer ?
#
loop_
_entity_poly.entity_id
_entity_poly.type
_entity_poly.pdbx_seq_one_letter_code
_entity_poly.pdbx_strand_id
1 'polypeptide(L)'
;MTRPKIIDDLLAEREREFLGRARKKYVDENGNGNSQTPAKEWEEPAAFYEHNLPTFPVHAFPEWLGGYTQDLAHETQTPIDLAAMQSLAACSAAVAGHVRIQARPGWVEPVNIYVVVTLPPGNRKSAVFAAVCEPLEELESELIESQREIIAEAASERRILEERQVRLEKEAARAEDPEERRVKRNEAVMVAQELAAFRVPAAPRLICSDVTPEALATLLAEQGGRICVLSPEGDLFEMLAGRYSNGAPNFDVILKGHCGDTLRVDRRGRAEHVNRPALSIGLCVQPDVIQGLVDKPGFRGRGLIGRFLYSLPASTLGNREIAPVPMSQVVRGKYVHAIKTLARLEPARTAAGDPAPRLLYLTAEADSLLKEFERELEPQLGGDGKLGAMSDWAGKLAGAIVRIAGILSLGEKVENLIPFPEWIDREVMQRAIDVGRYLIPHAQATYAEMGADPQIENAKKILRWIEKNGQLTFTKREAHQANKGKFKRVTDLEPALELLEQHGYIRPQLDESDRGPGRKPSQVFEVNSFLFTMSHNSHNPQNSAPTGNCEDIENCETGASENFSVFSATSEDGEGAAEQHEHELRYQPDPEVQSDDDTILPDEVHVPASTPNTIDAIAACIDAQRVPPGRPEPLLLLPLLDKMRNPQMKAGEGS
;
A
#
# COMPACT_ATOMS: atom_id res chain seq x y z
N MET A 1 24.64 -20.56 29.25
CA MET A 1 24.06 -21.76 29.89
C MET A 1 23.56 -22.67 28.79
N THR A 2 24.23 -23.80 28.61
CA THR A 2 24.07 -24.79 27.53
C THR A 2 22.77 -25.56 27.69
N ARG A 3 21.93 -25.61 26.65
CA ARG A 3 20.81 -26.57 26.57
C ARG A 3 21.39 -28.00 26.74
N PRO A 4 20.80 -28.89 27.56
CA PRO A 4 21.39 -30.19 27.80
C PRO A 4 21.10 -31.12 26.61
N LYS A 5 22.17 -31.61 25.96
CA LYS A 5 22.18 -32.67 24.92
C LYS A 5 21.27 -33.87 25.18
N ILE A 6 20.92 -34.10 26.45
CA ILE A 6 20.06 -35.19 26.91
C ILE A 6 18.64 -35.11 26.30
N ILE A 7 18.11 -33.91 26.04
CA ILE A 7 16.77 -33.77 25.44
C ILE A 7 16.81 -34.13 23.95
N ASP A 8 17.86 -33.72 23.23
CA ASP A 8 18.03 -34.01 21.80
C ASP A 8 18.29 -35.51 21.58
N ASP A 9 19.07 -36.16 22.46
CA ASP A 9 19.33 -37.60 22.40
C ASP A 9 18.06 -38.43 22.71
N LEU A 10 17.21 -37.98 23.65
CA LEU A 10 15.91 -38.62 23.95
C LEU A 10 14.89 -38.44 22.83
N LEU A 11 14.91 -37.30 22.13
CA LEU A 11 14.07 -37.08 20.94
C LEU A 11 14.53 -37.97 19.77
N ALA A 12 15.85 -38.12 19.56
CA ALA A 12 16.41 -38.98 18.53
C ALA A 12 16.20 -40.49 18.79
N GLU A 13 16.12 -40.92 20.05
CA GLU A 13 15.71 -42.29 20.41
C GLU A 13 14.21 -42.52 20.19
N ARG A 14 13.39 -41.54 20.54
CA ARG A 14 11.93 -41.60 20.33
C ARG A 14 11.55 -41.58 18.85
N GLU A 15 12.31 -40.86 18.02
CA GLU A 15 12.21 -40.88 16.55
C GLU A 15 12.61 -42.23 15.95
N ARG A 16 13.67 -42.87 16.45
CA ARG A 16 14.09 -44.21 16.02
C ARG A 16 13.06 -45.27 16.38
N GLU A 17 12.44 -45.19 17.56
CA GLU A 17 11.32 -46.06 17.91
C GLU A 17 10.06 -45.79 17.05
N PHE A 18 9.79 -44.53 16.72
CA PHE A 18 8.65 -44.14 15.88
C PHE A 18 8.78 -44.65 14.44
N LEU A 19 9.95 -44.42 13.81
CA LEU A 19 10.29 -44.96 12.49
C LEU A 19 10.34 -46.49 12.48
N GLY A 20 10.82 -47.10 13.58
CA GLY A 20 10.80 -48.55 13.77
C GLY A 20 9.39 -49.13 13.85
N ARG A 21 8.46 -48.46 14.54
CA ARG A 21 7.04 -48.86 14.61
C ARG A 21 6.30 -48.67 13.29
N ALA A 22 6.57 -47.58 12.56
CA ALA A 22 6.01 -47.33 11.23
C ALA A 22 6.47 -48.41 10.22
N ARG A 23 7.75 -48.78 10.26
CA ARG A 23 8.31 -49.83 9.39
C ARG A 23 7.81 -51.23 9.73
N LYS A 24 7.59 -51.53 11.03
CA LYS A 24 7.06 -52.82 11.48
C LYS A 24 5.58 -53.00 11.09
N LYS A 25 4.78 -51.93 11.17
CA LYS A 25 3.38 -51.94 10.73
C LYS A 25 3.23 -52.19 9.22
N TYR A 26 4.17 -51.69 8.40
CA TYR A 26 4.19 -51.89 6.95
C TYR A 26 4.57 -53.32 6.52
N VAL A 27 5.35 -54.04 7.34
CA VAL A 27 5.78 -55.41 7.07
C VAL A 27 4.75 -56.44 7.58
N ASP A 28 4.10 -56.17 8.71
CA ASP A 28 3.13 -57.09 9.31
C ASP A 28 1.79 -57.14 8.53
N GLU A 29 1.42 -56.08 7.77
CA GLU A 29 0.19 -56.03 6.96
C GLU A 29 0.32 -56.66 5.54
N ASN A 30 1.54 -56.88 5.04
CA ASN A 30 1.80 -57.46 3.71
C ASN A 30 2.31 -58.92 3.75
N GLY A 31 2.17 -59.57 4.89
CA GLY A 31 2.54 -60.97 5.07
C GLY A 31 1.51 -61.93 4.48
N ASN A 32 1.87 -62.52 3.33
CA ASN A 32 1.40 -63.81 2.80
C ASN A 32 0.26 -63.78 1.74
N GLY A 33 0.64 -63.71 0.45
CA GLY A 33 -0.26 -63.93 -0.68
C GLY A 33 0.44 -63.67 -2.02
N ASN A 34 0.74 -64.74 -2.74
CA ASN A 34 1.54 -64.73 -3.96
C ASN A 34 0.68 -64.33 -5.19
N SER A 35 0.70 -63.06 -5.58
CA SER A 35 0.33 -62.60 -6.93
C SER A 35 0.98 -61.24 -7.22
N GLN A 36 2.16 -61.27 -7.84
CA GLN A 36 2.87 -60.09 -8.30
C GLN A 36 2.16 -59.46 -9.51
N THR A 37 1.28 -58.50 -9.24
CA THR A 37 1.11 -57.35 -10.13
C THR A 37 2.20 -56.36 -9.71
N PRO A 38 3.09 -55.88 -10.61
CA PRO A 38 4.11 -54.92 -10.20
C PRO A 38 3.40 -53.68 -9.68
N ALA A 39 3.53 -53.41 -8.37
CA ALA A 39 3.06 -52.18 -7.78
C ALA A 39 3.77 -51.05 -8.53
N LYS A 40 3.00 -50.23 -9.26
CA LYS A 40 3.54 -49.03 -9.92
C LYS A 40 4.35 -48.26 -8.86
N GLU A 41 5.65 -48.12 -9.10
CA GLU A 41 6.52 -47.29 -8.28
C GLU A 41 5.94 -45.88 -8.27
N TRP A 42 5.91 -45.26 -7.10
CA TRP A 42 5.47 -43.89 -6.96
C TRP A 42 6.44 -42.98 -7.72
N GLU A 43 5.91 -42.07 -8.54
CA GLU A 43 6.67 -40.97 -9.13
C GLU A 43 6.70 -39.77 -8.17
N GLU A 44 7.62 -38.83 -8.37
CA GLU A 44 7.69 -37.61 -7.57
C GLU A 44 6.40 -36.78 -7.80
N PRO A 45 5.63 -36.43 -6.74
CA PRO A 45 4.40 -35.67 -6.91
C PRO A 45 4.66 -34.29 -7.53
N ALA A 46 3.77 -33.88 -8.43
CA ALA A 46 3.83 -32.54 -9.00
C ALA A 46 3.35 -31.50 -7.97
N ALA A 47 4.30 -30.72 -7.42
CA ALA A 47 4.07 -29.65 -6.43
C ALA A 47 2.80 -28.83 -6.71
N PHE A 48 1.86 -28.75 -5.75
CA PHE A 48 0.92 -27.64 -5.73
C PHE A 48 1.69 -26.35 -5.47
N TYR A 49 1.31 -25.27 -6.15
CA TYR A 49 1.98 -23.98 -6.08
C TYR A 49 2.18 -23.48 -4.63
N GLU A 50 3.29 -23.83 -3.99
CA GLU A 50 3.90 -23.06 -2.92
C GLU A 50 4.96 -22.19 -3.59
N HIS A 51 4.61 -20.92 -3.75
CA HIS A 51 5.53 -19.98 -4.35
C HIS A 51 6.62 -19.66 -3.32
N ASN A 52 7.82 -20.19 -3.52
CA ASN A 52 9.02 -19.70 -2.84
C ASN A 52 9.36 -18.32 -3.42
N LEU A 53 8.78 -17.28 -2.82
CA LEU A 53 8.86 -15.90 -3.30
C LEU A 53 10.00 -15.15 -2.59
N PRO A 54 10.70 -14.25 -3.30
CA PRO A 54 11.73 -13.42 -2.67
C PRO A 54 11.11 -12.54 -1.58
N THR A 55 11.89 -12.19 -0.57
CA THR A 55 11.50 -11.17 0.41
C THR A 55 11.76 -9.78 -0.14
N PHE A 56 11.01 -8.77 0.34
CA PHE A 56 11.20 -7.39 -0.08
C PHE A 56 12.67 -6.91 0.06
N PRO A 57 13.26 -6.26 -0.96
CA PRO A 57 14.64 -5.80 -0.93
C PRO A 57 14.78 -4.51 -0.12
N VAL A 58 14.85 -4.61 1.21
CA VAL A 58 14.89 -3.43 2.11
C VAL A 58 16.05 -2.49 1.80
N HIS A 59 17.19 -3.02 1.34
CA HIS A 59 18.35 -2.23 0.94
C HIS A 59 18.05 -1.25 -0.21
N ALA A 60 16.93 -1.44 -0.91
CA ALA A 60 16.47 -0.53 -1.96
C ALA A 60 15.95 0.80 -1.39
N PHE A 61 15.53 0.82 -0.12
CA PHE A 61 14.99 2.01 0.53
C PHE A 61 16.08 2.95 1.06
N PRO A 62 15.79 4.26 1.16
CA PRO A 62 16.59 5.17 1.99
C PRO A 62 16.74 4.63 3.40
N GLU A 63 17.87 4.90 4.05
CA GLU A 63 18.23 4.33 5.36
C GLU A 63 17.09 4.46 6.40
N TRP A 64 16.49 5.65 6.52
CA TRP A 64 15.40 5.89 7.47
C TRP A 64 14.16 5.05 7.20
N LEU A 65 13.82 4.82 5.93
CA LEU A 65 12.66 4.05 5.51
C LEU A 65 12.94 2.55 5.64
N GLY A 66 14.14 2.11 5.25
CA GLY A 66 14.60 0.73 5.41
C GLY A 66 14.60 0.31 6.89
N GLY A 67 15.23 1.10 7.75
CA GLY A 67 15.25 0.85 9.20
C GLY A 67 13.85 0.84 9.82
N TYR A 68 12.99 1.79 9.46
CA TYR A 68 11.60 1.80 9.93
C TYR A 68 10.84 0.53 9.52
N THR A 69 10.96 0.09 8.27
CA THR A 69 10.22 -1.08 7.78
C THR A 69 10.67 -2.39 8.43
N GLN A 70 11.98 -2.53 8.70
CA GLN A 70 12.54 -3.67 9.44
C GLN A 70 12.01 -3.69 10.88
N ASP A 71 12.14 -2.58 11.58
CA ASP A 71 11.72 -2.48 12.98
C ASP A 71 10.20 -2.63 13.12
N LEU A 72 9.41 -2.08 12.19
CA LEU A 72 7.95 -2.21 12.21
C LEU A 72 7.52 -3.66 12.00
N ALA A 73 8.13 -4.34 11.02
CA ALA A 73 7.86 -5.75 10.76
C ALA A 73 8.22 -6.63 11.97
N HIS A 74 9.35 -6.35 12.62
CA HIS A 74 9.79 -7.01 13.84
C HIS A 74 8.84 -6.74 15.02
N GLU A 75 8.53 -5.48 15.34
CA GLU A 75 7.62 -5.13 16.44
C GLU A 75 6.24 -5.77 16.26
N THR A 76 5.70 -5.68 15.05
CA THR A 76 4.35 -6.20 14.76
C THR A 76 4.33 -7.71 14.52
N GLN A 77 5.49 -8.35 14.35
CA GLN A 77 5.63 -9.75 13.93
C GLN A 77 4.87 -10.02 12.64
N THR A 78 5.06 -9.16 11.64
CA THR A 78 4.47 -9.26 10.30
C THR A 78 5.57 -9.46 9.26
N PRO A 79 5.22 -9.95 8.05
CA PRO A 79 6.21 -10.05 6.99
C PRO A 79 6.71 -8.66 6.60
N ILE A 80 8.02 -8.56 6.33
CA ILE A 80 8.66 -7.27 6.02
C ILE A 80 8.06 -6.59 4.80
N ASP A 81 7.57 -7.37 3.86
CA ASP A 81 6.90 -6.94 2.64
C ASP A 81 5.63 -6.12 2.94
N LEU A 82 4.90 -6.47 4.01
CA LEU A 82 3.72 -5.71 4.41
C LEU A 82 4.12 -4.30 4.87
N ALA A 83 5.11 -4.19 5.78
CA ALA A 83 5.60 -2.89 6.23
C ALA A 83 6.18 -2.08 5.05
N ALA A 84 7.04 -2.70 4.24
CA ALA A 84 7.74 -2.02 3.16
C ALA A 84 6.80 -1.50 2.06
N MET A 85 5.89 -2.34 1.57
CA MET A 85 4.97 -1.96 0.49
C MET A 85 3.97 -0.88 0.93
N GLN A 86 3.49 -0.93 2.19
CA GLN A 86 2.58 0.10 2.71
C GLN A 86 3.30 1.42 3.02
N SER A 87 4.51 1.38 3.58
CA SER A 87 5.32 2.60 3.75
C SER A 87 5.66 3.26 2.41
N LEU A 88 5.92 2.47 1.36
CA LEU A 88 6.12 3.00 0.00
C LEU A 88 4.85 3.70 -0.54
N ALA A 89 3.67 3.14 -0.27
CA ALA A 89 2.39 3.76 -0.61
C ALA A 89 2.16 5.06 0.17
N ALA A 90 2.55 5.14 1.44
CA ALA A 90 2.49 6.36 2.25
C ALA A 90 3.45 7.45 1.72
N CYS A 91 4.68 7.10 1.38
CA CYS A 91 5.62 8.02 0.72
C CYS A 91 5.05 8.54 -0.61
N SER A 92 4.47 7.64 -1.42
CA SER A 92 3.80 8.01 -2.66
C SER A 92 2.64 8.98 -2.43
N ALA A 93 1.80 8.71 -1.42
CA ALA A 93 0.67 9.57 -1.04
C ALA A 93 1.11 10.98 -0.62
N ALA A 94 2.24 11.08 0.09
CA ALA A 94 2.78 12.36 0.55
C ALA A 94 3.15 13.30 -0.62
N VAL A 95 3.68 12.76 -1.73
CA VAL A 95 4.18 13.56 -2.87
C VAL A 95 3.29 13.53 -4.12
N ALA A 96 2.26 12.68 -4.14
CA ALA A 96 1.32 12.53 -5.25
C ALA A 96 0.66 13.86 -5.62
N GLY A 97 0.49 14.10 -6.92
CA GLY A 97 -0.09 15.34 -7.46
C GLY A 97 0.89 16.52 -7.53
N HIS A 98 1.93 16.54 -6.69
CA HIS A 98 2.92 17.61 -6.65
C HIS A 98 4.19 17.31 -7.43
N VAL A 99 4.49 16.04 -7.71
CA VAL A 99 5.70 15.64 -8.43
C VAL A 99 5.37 14.70 -9.59
N ARG A 100 6.08 14.87 -10.70
CA ARG A 100 6.09 13.97 -11.85
C ARG A 100 7.53 13.69 -12.29
N ILE A 101 7.75 12.55 -12.94
CA ILE A 101 9.04 12.17 -13.50
C ILE A 101 8.94 12.21 -15.02
N GLN A 102 9.77 13.02 -15.66
CA GLN A 102 10.00 12.93 -17.09
C GLN A 102 11.16 11.96 -17.34
N ALA A 103 10.83 10.69 -17.54
CA ALA A 103 11.83 9.65 -17.78
C ALA A 103 12.60 9.90 -19.08
N ARG A 104 11.87 10.24 -20.15
CA ARG A 104 12.39 10.62 -21.48
C ARG A 104 11.47 11.68 -22.11
N PRO A 105 11.93 12.46 -23.10
CA PRO A 105 11.05 13.39 -23.82
C PRO A 105 9.78 12.70 -24.34
N GLY A 106 8.61 13.23 -23.98
CA GLY A 106 7.31 12.65 -24.33
C GLY A 106 6.80 11.54 -23.38
N TRP A 107 7.61 11.08 -22.42
CA TRP A 107 7.22 10.10 -21.42
C TRP A 107 7.29 10.69 -20.00
N VAL A 108 6.12 10.94 -19.41
CA VAL A 108 6.00 11.55 -18.08
C VAL A 108 5.09 10.72 -17.19
N GLU A 109 5.64 10.17 -16.12
CA GLU A 109 4.91 9.42 -15.10
C GLU A 109 4.60 10.29 -13.88
N PRO A 110 3.43 10.15 -13.24
CA PRO A 110 3.22 10.68 -11.90
C PRO A 110 3.87 9.78 -10.84
N VAL A 111 4.02 10.27 -9.60
CA VAL A 111 4.61 9.49 -8.49
C VAL A 111 3.60 8.62 -7.74
N ASN A 112 2.31 8.69 -8.07
CA ASN A 112 1.29 7.91 -7.37
C ASN A 112 1.32 6.43 -7.78
N ILE A 113 1.19 5.51 -6.81
CA ILE A 113 1.27 4.06 -7.03
C ILE A 113 0.10 3.33 -6.39
N TYR A 114 -0.22 2.14 -6.92
CA TYR A 114 -1.19 1.22 -6.34
C TYR A 114 -0.49 -0.04 -5.86
N VAL A 115 -0.68 -0.37 -4.59
CA VAL A 115 -0.02 -1.48 -3.90
C VAL A 115 -1.08 -2.40 -3.30
N VAL A 116 -0.90 -3.70 -3.49
CA VAL A 116 -1.71 -4.72 -2.84
C VAL A 116 -0.80 -5.79 -2.23
N VAL A 117 -0.91 -5.97 -0.92
CA VAL A 117 -0.30 -7.07 -0.18
C VAL A 117 -1.36 -8.10 0.13
N THR A 118 -1.12 -9.38 -0.17
CA THR A 118 -2.08 -10.46 0.08
C THR A 118 -1.66 -11.27 1.30
N LEU A 119 -2.48 -11.27 2.35
CA LEU A 119 -2.20 -12.00 3.59
C LEU A 119 -3.46 -12.63 4.19
N PRO A 120 -3.37 -13.85 4.75
CA PRO A 120 -4.46 -14.46 5.52
C PRO A 120 -4.90 -13.59 6.71
N PRO A 121 -6.14 -13.77 7.22
CA PRO A 121 -6.59 -13.12 8.44
C PRO A 121 -5.68 -13.45 9.64
N GLY A 122 -5.62 -12.57 10.63
CA GLY A 122 -4.77 -12.73 11.82
C GLY A 122 -3.31 -12.27 11.65
N ASN A 123 -2.94 -11.72 10.49
CA ASN A 123 -1.60 -11.19 10.20
C ASN A 123 -1.30 -9.78 10.74
N ARG A 124 -2.03 -9.32 11.79
CA ARG A 124 -1.83 -8.01 12.43
C ARG A 124 -1.77 -6.82 11.44
N LYS A 125 -2.49 -6.94 10.32
CA LYS A 125 -2.51 -5.95 9.24
C LYS A 125 -2.83 -4.55 9.76
N SER A 126 -3.86 -4.43 10.59
CA SER A 126 -4.31 -3.16 11.15
C SER A 126 -3.24 -2.46 12.00
N ALA A 127 -2.35 -3.19 12.67
CA ALA A 127 -1.26 -2.59 13.45
C ALA A 127 -0.21 -1.93 12.55
N VAL A 128 0.11 -2.57 11.41
CA VAL A 128 1.01 -1.97 10.40
C VAL A 128 0.37 -0.74 9.77
N PHE A 129 -0.90 -0.81 9.39
CA PHE A 129 -1.61 0.34 8.82
C PHE A 129 -1.70 1.51 9.79
N ALA A 130 -2.00 1.27 11.06
CA ALA A 130 -2.03 2.33 12.07
C ALA A 130 -0.67 3.04 12.17
N ALA A 131 0.43 2.30 12.27
CA ALA A 131 1.77 2.88 12.35
C ALA A 131 2.20 3.62 11.07
N VAL A 132 1.82 3.10 9.89
CA VAL A 132 2.17 3.69 8.60
C VAL A 132 1.37 4.98 8.34
N CYS A 133 0.08 5.01 8.71
CA CYS A 133 -0.83 6.13 8.50
C CYS A 133 -0.66 7.26 9.54
N GLU A 134 -0.21 6.95 10.75
CA GLU A 134 -0.07 7.88 11.89
C GLU A 134 0.48 9.27 11.49
N PRO A 135 1.61 9.42 10.75
CA PRO A 135 2.14 10.74 10.42
C PRO A 135 1.23 11.56 9.49
N LEU A 136 0.49 10.91 8.58
CA LEU A 136 -0.43 11.56 7.65
C LEU A 136 -1.72 11.96 8.36
N GLU A 137 -2.22 11.14 9.30
CA GLU A 137 -3.39 11.44 10.12
C GLU A 137 -3.12 12.60 11.09
N GLU A 138 -1.93 12.63 11.70
CA GLU A 138 -1.47 13.76 12.51
C GLU A 138 -1.39 15.04 11.67
N LEU A 139 -0.78 14.98 10.49
CA LEU A 139 -0.69 16.13 9.59
C LEU A 139 -2.07 16.60 9.11
N GLU A 140 -2.96 15.68 8.78
CA GLU A 140 -4.35 16.00 8.44
C GLU A 140 -5.02 16.78 9.57
N SER A 141 -4.86 16.33 10.82
CA SER A 141 -5.40 17.00 12.01
C SER A 141 -4.81 18.41 12.20
N GLU A 142 -3.49 18.56 12.04
CA GLU A 142 -2.80 19.86 12.07
C GLU A 142 -3.35 20.82 10.99
N LEU A 143 -3.54 20.32 9.77
CA LEU A 143 -4.05 21.11 8.65
C LEU A 143 -5.50 21.53 8.88
N ILE A 144 -6.36 20.62 9.36
CA ILE A 144 -7.75 20.92 9.72
C ILE A 144 -7.82 22.01 10.79
N GLU A 145 -7.01 21.90 11.84
CA GLU A 145 -6.97 22.91 12.91
C GLU A 145 -6.54 24.28 12.34
N SER A 146 -5.46 24.31 11.56
CA SER A 146 -4.93 25.55 10.98
C SER A 146 -5.87 26.26 10.00
N GLN A 147 -6.82 25.52 9.40
CA GLN A 147 -7.78 26.06 8.43
C GLN A 147 -9.17 26.27 9.01
N ARG A 148 -9.43 25.90 10.27
CA ARG A 148 -10.76 25.94 10.88
C ARG A 148 -11.40 27.33 10.79
N GLU A 149 -10.67 28.37 11.15
CA GLU A 149 -11.16 29.75 11.14
C GLU A 149 -11.48 30.22 9.71
N ILE A 150 -10.54 30.01 8.78
CA ILE A 150 -10.70 30.37 7.37
C ILE A 150 -11.95 29.70 6.75
N ILE A 151 -12.15 28.41 7.04
CA ILE A 151 -13.31 27.66 6.54
C ILE A 151 -14.60 28.18 7.19
N ALA A 152 -14.59 28.45 8.49
CA ALA A 152 -15.76 28.96 9.22
C ALA A 152 -16.19 30.36 8.73
N GLU A 153 -15.23 31.25 8.54
CA GLU A 153 -15.43 32.59 7.98
C GLU A 153 -16.02 32.52 6.57
N ALA A 154 -15.38 31.78 5.66
CA ALA A 154 -15.86 31.62 4.29
C ALA A 154 -17.25 30.97 4.23
N ALA A 155 -17.51 29.96 5.07
CA ALA A 155 -18.83 29.35 5.16
C ALA A 155 -19.91 30.32 5.65
N SER A 156 -19.55 31.21 6.59
CA SER A 156 -20.45 32.25 7.10
C SER A 156 -20.76 33.31 6.03
N GLU A 157 -19.73 33.80 5.33
CA GLU A 157 -19.86 34.76 4.25
C GLU A 157 -20.74 34.21 3.12
N ARG A 158 -20.52 32.95 2.74
CA ARG A 158 -21.38 32.29 1.77
C ARG A 158 -22.85 32.23 2.21
N ARG A 159 -23.14 31.89 3.47
CA ARG A 159 -24.52 31.88 3.98
C ARG A 159 -25.15 33.28 3.94
N ILE A 160 -24.40 34.32 4.29
CA ILE A 160 -24.86 35.71 4.22
C ILE A 160 -25.21 36.09 2.77
N LEU A 161 -24.38 35.72 1.81
CA LEU A 161 -24.62 35.96 0.38
C LEU A 161 -25.87 35.19 -0.11
N GLU A 162 -26.03 33.92 0.28
CA GLU A 162 -27.19 33.08 -0.07
C GLU A 162 -28.50 33.70 0.48
N GLU A 163 -28.52 34.13 1.75
CA GLU A 163 -29.66 34.82 2.33
C GLU A 163 -29.96 36.16 1.65
N ARG A 164 -28.91 36.92 1.29
CA ARG A 164 -29.04 38.18 0.56
C ARG A 164 -29.65 37.96 -0.83
N GLN A 165 -29.20 36.93 -1.56
CA GLN A 165 -29.77 36.57 -2.85
C GLN A 165 -31.27 36.26 -2.73
N VAL A 166 -31.64 35.35 -1.82
CA VAL A 166 -33.04 34.95 -1.60
C VAL A 166 -33.91 36.14 -1.21
N ARG A 167 -33.40 37.07 -0.39
CA ARG A 167 -34.11 38.29 -0.01
C ARG A 167 -34.36 39.18 -1.23
N LEU A 168 -33.32 39.47 -2.02
CA LEU A 168 -33.42 40.33 -3.20
C LEU A 168 -34.36 39.73 -4.27
N GLU A 169 -34.33 38.42 -4.47
CA GLU A 169 -35.25 37.72 -5.37
C GLU A 169 -36.72 37.86 -4.91
N LYS A 170 -36.99 37.70 -3.61
CA LYS A 170 -38.33 37.89 -3.03
C LYS A 170 -38.81 39.33 -3.15
N GLU A 171 -37.94 40.30 -2.89
CA GLU A 171 -38.27 41.72 -3.02
C GLU A 171 -38.53 42.10 -4.48
N ALA A 172 -37.74 41.59 -5.43
CA ALA A 172 -37.98 41.78 -6.86
C ALA A 172 -39.33 41.17 -7.29
N ALA A 173 -39.68 39.97 -6.79
CA ALA A 173 -40.96 39.33 -7.09
C ALA A 173 -42.18 40.11 -6.55
N ARG A 174 -42.01 40.85 -5.45
CA ARG A 174 -43.08 41.63 -4.80
C ARG A 174 -43.17 43.08 -5.25
N ALA A 175 -42.12 43.63 -5.85
CA ALA A 175 -42.09 45.02 -6.31
C ALA A 175 -43.16 45.26 -7.39
N GLU A 176 -44.05 46.22 -7.17
CA GLU A 176 -45.10 46.61 -8.12
C GLU A 176 -44.55 47.55 -9.20
N ASP A 177 -43.66 48.47 -8.81
CA ASP A 177 -42.98 49.39 -9.71
C ASP A 177 -41.99 48.66 -10.64
N PRO A 178 -42.09 48.84 -11.98
CA PRO A 178 -41.20 48.18 -12.93
C PRO A 178 -39.72 48.53 -12.78
N GLU A 179 -39.39 49.75 -12.36
CA GLU A 179 -37.99 50.19 -12.21
C GLU A 179 -37.37 49.62 -10.94
N GLU A 180 -38.08 49.69 -9.81
CA GLU A 180 -37.68 49.07 -8.55
C GLU A 180 -37.47 47.55 -8.70
N ARG A 181 -38.39 46.87 -9.41
CA ARG A 181 -38.28 45.45 -9.75
C ARG A 181 -37.01 45.16 -10.54
N ARG A 182 -36.67 46.02 -11.50
CA ARG A 182 -35.48 45.86 -12.35
C ARG A 182 -34.19 46.01 -11.54
N VAL A 183 -34.11 47.02 -10.67
CA VAL A 183 -32.94 47.26 -9.79
C VAL A 183 -32.70 46.05 -8.88
N LYS A 184 -33.71 45.61 -8.14
CA LYS A 184 -33.61 44.47 -7.21
C LYS A 184 -33.25 43.17 -7.91
N ARG A 185 -33.79 42.94 -9.12
CA ARG A 185 -33.42 41.79 -9.95
C ARG A 185 -31.94 41.85 -10.36
N ASN A 186 -31.45 43.00 -10.78
CA ASN A 186 -30.04 43.15 -11.16
C ASN A 186 -29.12 42.93 -9.97
N GLU A 187 -29.46 43.44 -8.79
CA GLU A 187 -28.71 43.17 -7.56
C GLU A 187 -28.73 41.69 -7.18
N ALA A 188 -29.88 41.01 -7.28
CA ALA A 188 -29.97 39.56 -7.06
C ALA A 188 -29.06 38.78 -8.02
N VAL A 189 -29.02 39.19 -9.30
CA VAL A 189 -28.13 38.58 -10.30
C VAL A 189 -26.66 38.83 -9.97
N MET A 190 -26.29 40.02 -9.51
CA MET A 190 -24.91 40.31 -9.09
C MET A 190 -24.49 39.44 -7.89
N VAL A 191 -25.34 39.31 -6.88
CA VAL A 191 -25.06 38.42 -5.72
C VAL A 191 -25.01 36.97 -6.16
N ALA A 192 -25.86 36.54 -7.10
CA ALA A 192 -25.81 35.19 -7.65
C ALA A 192 -24.50 34.91 -8.42
N GLN A 193 -23.97 35.91 -9.14
CA GLN A 193 -22.66 35.82 -9.81
C GLN A 193 -21.51 35.75 -8.80
N GLU A 194 -21.57 36.56 -7.74
CA GLU A 194 -20.63 36.51 -6.63
C GLU A 194 -20.63 35.14 -5.95
N LEU A 195 -21.82 34.61 -5.60
CA LEU A 195 -22.00 33.26 -5.06
C LEU A 195 -21.47 32.16 -5.97
N ALA A 196 -21.67 32.28 -7.28
CA ALA A 196 -21.18 31.30 -8.24
C ALA A 196 -19.64 31.24 -8.30
N ALA A 197 -18.98 32.39 -8.08
CA ALA A 197 -17.53 32.50 -8.01
C ALA A 197 -16.97 32.17 -6.61
N PHE A 198 -17.77 32.35 -5.55
CA PHE A 198 -17.35 32.13 -4.17
C PHE A 198 -17.11 30.64 -3.88
N ARG A 199 -15.98 30.34 -3.25
CA ARG A 199 -15.59 28.97 -2.89
C ARG A 199 -15.28 28.92 -1.40
N VAL A 200 -16.01 28.07 -0.69
CA VAL A 200 -15.65 27.67 0.68
C VAL A 200 -14.59 26.58 0.55
N PRO A 201 -13.39 26.75 1.13
CA PRO A 201 -12.38 25.70 1.13
C PRO A 201 -12.92 24.44 1.80
N ALA A 202 -12.64 23.28 1.21
CA ALA A 202 -12.96 22.01 1.86
C ALA A 202 -12.03 21.79 3.04
N ALA A 203 -12.51 21.09 4.08
CA ALA A 203 -11.63 20.65 5.15
C ALA A 203 -10.51 19.75 4.57
N PRO A 204 -9.24 19.98 4.94
CA PRO A 204 -8.14 19.15 4.48
C PRO A 204 -8.38 17.68 4.77
N ARG A 205 -8.11 16.83 3.77
CA ARG A 205 -8.16 15.38 3.89
C ARG A 205 -7.08 14.74 3.02
N LEU A 206 -6.24 13.93 3.64
CA LEU A 206 -5.11 13.24 3.03
C LEU A 206 -5.40 11.76 2.81
N ILE A 207 -6.12 11.12 3.74
CA ILE A 207 -6.45 9.69 3.69
C ILE A 207 -7.97 9.51 3.63
N CYS A 208 -8.43 8.54 2.84
CA CYS A 208 -9.79 8.04 2.89
C CYS A 208 -9.83 6.50 2.90
N SER A 209 -10.89 5.98 3.51
CA SER A 209 -11.24 4.56 3.53
C SER A 209 -12.73 4.42 3.25
N ASP A 210 -13.15 3.25 2.78
CA ASP A 210 -14.57 2.92 2.50
C ASP A 210 -15.34 4.00 1.71
N VAL A 211 -14.82 4.36 0.54
CA VAL A 211 -15.38 5.41 -0.31
C VAL A 211 -15.87 4.87 -1.65
N THR A 212 -17.10 5.24 -2.03
CA THR A 212 -17.65 4.92 -3.35
C THR A 212 -16.87 5.65 -4.45
N PRO A 213 -16.82 5.13 -5.69
CA PRO A 213 -16.17 5.84 -6.80
C PRO A 213 -16.70 7.27 -6.97
N GLU A 214 -17.99 7.47 -6.73
CA GLU A 214 -18.66 8.75 -6.85
C GLU A 214 -18.20 9.76 -5.80
N ALA A 215 -18.05 9.33 -4.55
CA ALA A 215 -17.55 10.16 -3.46
C ALA A 215 -16.04 10.39 -3.58
N LEU A 216 -15.30 9.41 -4.13
CA LEU A 216 -13.86 9.53 -4.38
C LEU A 216 -13.56 10.60 -5.43
N ALA A 217 -14.39 10.72 -6.49
CA ALA A 217 -14.28 11.81 -7.46
C ALA A 217 -14.46 13.20 -6.80
N THR A 218 -15.45 13.32 -5.92
CA THR A 218 -15.72 14.55 -5.16
C THR A 218 -14.54 14.90 -4.24
N LEU A 219 -14.04 13.92 -3.48
CA LEU A 219 -12.87 14.12 -2.62
C LEU A 219 -11.63 14.53 -3.42
N LEU A 220 -11.37 13.89 -4.56
CA LEU A 220 -10.28 14.30 -5.45
C LEU A 220 -10.44 15.76 -5.88
N ALA A 221 -11.64 16.20 -6.27
CA ALA A 221 -11.86 17.58 -6.67
C ALA A 221 -11.67 18.58 -5.51
N GLU A 222 -12.17 18.23 -4.32
CA GLU A 222 -12.10 19.07 -3.12
C GLU A 222 -10.67 19.18 -2.57
N GLN A 223 -9.86 18.14 -2.69
CA GLN A 223 -8.49 18.08 -2.19
C GLN A 223 -7.43 18.45 -3.26
N GLY A 224 -7.82 19.27 -4.25
CA GLY A 224 -6.88 19.79 -5.26
C GLY A 224 -6.33 18.73 -6.21
N GLY A 225 -7.03 17.61 -6.36
CA GLY A 225 -6.69 16.52 -7.26
C GLY A 225 -5.84 15.41 -6.65
N ARG A 226 -5.59 15.41 -5.34
CA ARG A 226 -4.79 14.39 -4.65
C ARG A 226 -5.55 13.77 -3.49
N ILE A 227 -5.53 12.45 -3.40
CA ILE A 227 -6.05 11.71 -2.24
C ILE A 227 -5.38 10.33 -2.16
N CYS A 228 -5.34 9.74 -0.98
CA CYS A 228 -4.85 8.39 -0.78
C CYS A 228 -5.91 7.47 -0.19
N VAL A 229 -5.94 6.21 -0.64
CA VAL A 229 -6.70 5.13 -0.02
C VAL A 229 -5.74 4.14 0.61
N LEU A 230 -5.60 4.19 1.94
CA LEU A 230 -4.84 3.20 2.72
C LEU A 230 -5.82 2.38 3.55
N SER A 231 -5.92 1.08 3.28
CA SER A 231 -6.84 0.20 4.02
C SER A 231 -6.27 -1.21 4.28
N PRO A 232 -6.40 -1.73 5.52
CA PRO A 232 -6.08 -3.12 5.83
C PRO A 232 -7.10 -4.14 5.27
N GLU A 233 -8.03 -3.68 4.42
CA GLU A 233 -9.14 -4.46 3.86
C GLU A 233 -9.26 -4.33 2.34
N GLY A 234 -10.04 -5.23 1.74
CA GLY A 234 -10.27 -5.33 0.29
C GLY A 234 -11.56 -4.67 -0.21
N ASP A 235 -12.28 -3.91 0.63
CA ASP A 235 -13.60 -3.37 0.29
C ASP A 235 -13.59 -2.49 -0.96
N LEU A 236 -12.47 -1.84 -1.26
CA LEU A 236 -12.32 -1.07 -2.50
C LEU A 236 -12.66 -1.91 -3.74
N PHE A 237 -12.20 -3.16 -3.81
CA PHE A 237 -12.50 -4.04 -4.93
C PHE A 237 -13.97 -4.47 -4.99
N GLU A 238 -14.68 -4.45 -3.87
CA GLU A 238 -16.11 -4.73 -3.85
C GLU A 238 -16.95 -3.50 -4.22
N MET A 239 -16.56 -2.32 -3.73
CA MET A 239 -17.17 -1.05 -4.14
C MET A 239 -17.01 -0.81 -5.63
N LEU A 240 -15.83 -1.07 -6.19
CA LEU A 240 -15.57 -0.95 -7.63
C LEU A 240 -16.34 -1.97 -8.47
N ALA A 241 -16.69 -3.13 -7.90
CA ALA A 241 -17.55 -4.13 -8.53
C ALA A 241 -19.04 -3.74 -8.51
N GLY A 242 -19.40 -2.60 -7.90
CA GLY A 242 -20.76 -2.09 -7.90
C GLY A 242 -21.62 -2.55 -6.72
N ARG A 243 -21.02 -2.91 -5.57
CA ARG A 243 -21.73 -3.26 -4.31
C ARG A 243 -22.86 -2.26 -3.97
N TYR A 244 -22.68 -0.97 -4.30
CA TYR A 244 -23.67 0.10 -4.09
C TYR A 244 -24.26 0.70 -5.37
N SER A 245 -23.89 0.19 -6.55
CA SER A 245 -24.27 0.73 -7.87
C SER A 245 -25.10 -0.26 -8.70
N ASN A 246 -25.99 -1.03 -8.04
CA ASN A 246 -26.79 -2.10 -8.69
C ASN A 246 -25.94 -3.07 -9.52
N GLY A 247 -24.69 -3.34 -9.12
CA GLY A 247 -23.77 -4.22 -9.84
C GLY A 247 -23.09 -3.62 -11.08
N ALA A 248 -23.25 -2.33 -11.36
CA ALA A 248 -22.53 -1.67 -12.46
C ALA A 248 -21.10 -1.28 -12.01
N PRO A 249 -20.04 -1.84 -12.61
CA PRO A 249 -18.68 -1.51 -12.23
C PRO A 249 -18.23 -0.14 -12.77
N ASN A 250 -17.70 0.70 -11.88
CA ASN A 250 -17.17 2.02 -12.20
C ASN A 250 -15.68 2.11 -11.81
N PHE A 251 -14.80 2.11 -12.80
CA PHE A 251 -13.35 2.16 -12.59
C PHE A 251 -12.72 3.49 -13.02
N ASP A 252 -13.47 4.41 -13.64
CA ASP A 252 -12.90 5.57 -14.35
C ASP A 252 -12.04 6.44 -13.42
N VAL A 253 -12.53 6.70 -12.21
CA VAL A 253 -11.83 7.48 -11.18
C VAL A 253 -10.49 6.84 -10.79
N ILE A 254 -10.45 5.52 -10.62
CA ILE A 254 -9.24 4.78 -10.27
C ILE A 254 -8.28 4.71 -11.46
N LEU A 255 -8.78 4.42 -12.66
CA LEU A 255 -7.94 4.32 -13.85
C LEU A 255 -7.27 5.67 -14.17
N LYS A 256 -8.03 6.76 -14.08
CA LYS A 256 -7.53 8.14 -14.30
C LYS A 256 -6.67 8.63 -13.16
N GLY A 257 -7.03 8.32 -11.92
CA GLY A 257 -6.22 8.62 -10.74
C GLY A 257 -4.84 7.98 -10.80
N HIS A 258 -4.68 6.84 -11.47
CA HIS A 258 -3.40 6.18 -11.67
C HIS A 258 -2.52 6.87 -12.73
N CYS A 259 -3.06 7.24 -13.89
CA CYS A 259 -2.28 7.83 -14.99
C CYS A 259 -2.18 9.37 -14.91
N GLY A 260 -3.06 10.02 -14.17
CA GLY A 260 -3.18 11.48 -14.16
C GLY A 260 -3.90 12.05 -15.38
N ASP A 261 -4.76 11.25 -16.02
CA ASP A 261 -5.63 11.73 -17.11
C ASP A 261 -6.79 12.54 -16.53
N THR A 262 -7.19 13.60 -17.25
CA THR A 262 -8.26 14.50 -16.80
C THR A 262 -9.54 13.74 -16.45
N LEU A 263 -9.99 13.92 -15.21
CA LEU A 263 -11.27 13.41 -14.73
C LEU A 263 -12.36 14.46 -15.01
N ARG A 264 -13.44 14.01 -15.64
CA ARG A 264 -14.65 14.79 -15.90
C ARG A 264 -15.82 13.94 -15.49
N VAL A 265 -16.56 14.39 -14.48
CA VAL A 265 -17.76 13.72 -14.00
C VAL A 265 -18.90 14.72 -14.09
N ASP A 266 -19.75 14.55 -15.09
CA ASP A 266 -20.94 15.36 -15.29
C ASP A 266 -22.13 14.71 -14.57
N ARG A 267 -22.60 15.34 -13.49
CA ARG A 267 -23.86 14.96 -12.82
C ARG A 267 -24.89 16.06 -12.99
N ARG A 268 -26.18 15.71 -12.84
CA ARG A 268 -27.26 16.70 -12.82
C ARG A 268 -27.01 17.73 -11.72
N GLY A 269 -26.57 18.94 -12.10
CA GLY A 269 -26.35 20.07 -11.20
C GLY A 269 -24.93 20.28 -10.66
N ARG A 270 -23.97 19.36 -10.90
CA ARG A 270 -22.56 19.53 -10.51
C ARG A 270 -21.66 18.84 -11.53
N ALA A 271 -20.74 19.60 -12.13
CA ALA A 271 -19.67 19.07 -12.97
C ALA A 271 -18.37 19.09 -12.16
N GLU A 272 -17.77 17.93 -11.93
CA GLU A 272 -16.47 17.82 -11.28
C GLU A 272 -15.40 17.67 -12.35
N HIS A 273 -14.42 18.56 -12.30
CA HIS A 273 -13.31 18.59 -13.23
C HIS A 273 -12.00 18.60 -12.44
N VAL A 274 -11.25 17.51 -12.54
CA VAL A 274 -9.95 17.38 -11.89
C VAL A 274 -8.89 17.24 -12.96
N ASN A 275 -8.04 18.27 -13.04
CA ASN A 275 -6.87 18.24 -13.89
C ASN A 275 -5.78 17.43 -13.19
N ARG A 276 -5.34 16.34 -13.82
CA ARG A 276 -4.28 15.45 -13.31
C ARG A 276 -4.60 14.85 -11.93
N PRO A 277 -5.69 14.08 -11.79
CA PRO A 277 -5.98 13.38 -10.53
C PRO A 277 -4.82 12.44 -10.18
N ALA A 278 -4.38 12.49 -8.93
CA ALA A 278 -3.31 11.66 -8.39
C ALA A 278 -3.85 10.88 -7.19
N LEU A 279 -4.17 9.62 -7.44
CA LEU A 279 -4.65 8.70 -6.43
C LEU A 279 -3.51 7.75 -6.07
N SER A 280 -3.20 7.61 -4.78
CA SER A 280 -2.34 6.54 -4.26
C SER A 280 -3.20 5.50 -3.53
N ILE A 281 -2.87 4.22 -3.68
CA ILE A 281 -3.64 3.14 -3.07
C ILE A 281 -2.67 2.17 -2.39
N GLY A 282 -2.90 1.88 -1.12
CA GLY A 282 -2.22 0.83 -0.36
C GLY A 282 -3.24 -0.07 0.30
N LEU A 283 -3.34 -1.32 -0.15
CA LEU A 283 -4.31 -2.28 0.37
C LEU A 283 -3.60 -3.51 0.93
N CYS A 284 -4.20 -4.11 1.95
CA CYS A 284 -3.88 -5.49 2.32
C CYS A 284 -5.11 -6.40 2.31
N VAL A 285 -5.20 -7.24 1.30
CA VAL A 285 -6.38 -8.07 1.05
C VAL A 285 -6.16 -9.53 1.44
N GLN A 286 -7.25 -10.26 1.58
CA GLN A 286 -7.19 -11.69 1.81
C GLN A 286 -7.02 -12.44 0.47
N PRO A 287 -6.43 -13.66 0.46
CA PRO A 287 -6.28 -14.46 -0.76
C PRO A 287 -7.59 -14.65 -1.54
N ASP A 288 -8.70 -14.90 -0.85
CA ASP A 288 -10.02 -15.08 -1.46
C ASP A 288 -10.49 -13.85 -2.27
N VAL A 289 -10.09 -12.64 -1.86
CA VAL A 289 -10.40 -11.40 -2.58
C VAL A 289 -9.70 -11.37 -3.93
N ILE A 290 -8.43 -11.81 -3.97
CA ILE A 290 -7.60 -11.88 -5.19
C ILE A 290 -8.17 -12.92 -6.16
N GLN A 291 -8.49 -14.12 -5.66
CA GLN A 291 -9.07 -15.20 -6.47
C GLN A 291 -10.39 -14.75 -7.12
N GLY A 292 -11.25 -14.06 -6.36
CA GLY A 292 -12.52 -13.53 -6.87
C GLY A 292 -12.39 -12.34 -7.84
N LEU A 293 -11.20 -11.79 -8.11
CA LEU A 293 -11.04 -10.68 -9.07
C LEU A 293 -11.22 -11.11 -10.52
N VAL A 294 -10.91 -12.36 -10.87
CA VAL A 294 -11.04 -12.87 -12.25
C VAL A 294 -12.49 -13.10 -12.63
N ASP A 295 -13.30 -13.54 -11.67
CA ASP A 295 -14.73 -13.78 -11.88
C ASP A 295 -15.54 -12.48 -12.06
N LYS A 296 -14.96 -11.33 -11.69
CA LYS A 296 -15.64 -10.03 -11.75
C LYS A 296 -15.53 -9.40 -13.16
N PRO A 297 -16.66 -9.15 -13.84
CA PRO A 297 -16.65 -8.57 -15.18
C PRO A 297 -15.89 -7.24 -15.25
N GLY A 298 -14.96 -7.14 -16.20
CA GLY A 298 -14.27 -5.88 -16.54
C GLY A 298 -13.03 -5.53 -15.70
N PHE A 299 -12.72 -6.23 -14.61
CA PHE A 299 -11.53 -5.95 -13.78
C PHE A 299 -10.23 -6.09 -14.58
N ARG A 300 -10.09 -7.22 -15.30
CA ARG A 300 -8.95 -7.44 -16.20
C ARG A 300 -9.10 -6.66 -17.50
N GLY A 301 -10.25 -6.80 -18.17
CA GLY A 301 -10.49 -6.22 -19.51
C GLY A 301 -10.46 -4.69 -19.57
N ARG A 302 -10.69 -3.98 -18.46
CA ARG A 302 -10.56 -2.50 -18.37
C ARG A 302 -9.23 -2.04 -17.78
N GLY A 303 -8.30 -2.97 -17.53
CA GLY A 303 -6.91 -2.69 -17.16
C GLY A 303 -6.69 -2.29 -15.70
N LEU A 304 -7.62 -2.55 -14.79
CA LEU A 304 -7.47 -2.21 -13.37
C LEU A 304 -6.36 -3.06 -12.72
N ILE A 305 -6.42 -4.38 -12.90
CA ILE A 305 -5.48 -5.36 -12.31
C ILE A 305 -4.03 -5.04 -12.71
N GLY A 306 -3.79 -4.69 -13.98
CA GLY A 306 -2.45 -4.36 -14.46
C GLY A 306 -1.77 -3.15 -13.81
N ARG A 307 -2.47 -2.33 -13.02
CA ARG A 307 -1.92 -1.13 -12.35
C ARG A 307 -1.41 -1.38 -10.93
N PHE A 308 -1.74 -2.52 -10.33
CA PHE A 308 -1.34 -2.82 -8.96
C PHE A 308 0.05 -3.46 -8.89
N LEU A 309 0.85 -3.05 -7.92
CA LEU A 309 2.09 -3.69 -7.52
C LEU A 309 1.75 -4.75 -6.47
N TYR A 310 2.03 -6.00 -6.80
CA TYR A 310 1.61 -7.14 -5.99
C TYR A 310 2.72 -7.64 -5.07
N SER A 311 2.33 -7.99 -3.85
CA SER A 311 3.15 -8.75 -2.92
C SER A 311 2.31 -9.84 -2.26
N LEU A 312 2.85 -11.06 -2.22
CA LEU A 312 2.29 -12.23 -1.55
C LEU A 312 3.34 -12.81 -0.60
N PRO A 313 3.61 -12.14 0.52
CA PRO A 313 4.62 -12.64 1.45
C PRO A 313 4.12 -13.88 2.21
N ALA A 314 5.07 -14.69 2.67
CA ALA A 314 4.77 -15.78 3.58
C ALA A 314 4.25 -15.23 4.92
N SER A 315 3.13 -15.77 5.40
CA SER A 315 2.54 -15.38 6.68
C SER A 315 3.45 -15.80 7.86
N THR A 316 3.64 -14.90 8.84
CA THR A 316 4.42 -15.20 10.07
C THR A 316 3.63 -16.03 11.08
N LEU A 317 2.32 -16.23 10.88
CA LEU A 317 1.47 -17.02 11.78
C LEU A 317 2.08 -18.41 12.04
N GLY A 318 2.18 -18.75 13.33
CA GLY A 318 2.79 -20.01 13.79
C GLY A 318 4.29 -19.91 14.11
N ASN A 319 4.98 -18.89 13.61
CA ASN A 319 6.43 -18.72 13.74
C ASN A 319 6.83 -17.39 14.38
N ARG A 320 5.89 -16.73 15.08
CA ARG A 320 6.12 -15.40 15.68
C ARG A 320 6.94 -15.52 16.95
N GLU A 321 7.84 -14.57 17.13
CA GLU A 321 8.41 -14.25 18.43
C GLU A 321 7.33 -13.59 19.31
N ILE A 322 7.27 -14.03 20.57
CA ILE A 322 6.33 -13.49 21.55
C ILE A 322 7.01 -12.35 22.28
N ALA A 323 6.33 -11.19 22.33
CA ALA A 323 6.83 -9.96 22.94
C ALA A 323 8.21 -9.54 22.38
N PRO A 324 8.31 -9.27 21.06
CA PRO A 324 9.55 -8.77 20.48
C PRO A 324 9.90 -7.40 21.07
N VAL A 325 11.18 -7.05 20.98
CA VAL A 325 11.64 -5.70 21.33
C VAL A 325 10.92 -4.67 20.44
N PRO A 326 10.28 -3.65 21.04
CA PRO A 326 9.58 -2.62 20.28
C PRO A 326 10.55 -1.70 19.53
N MET A 327 10.06 -1.08 18.45
CA MET A 327 10.81 -0.09 17.69
C MET A 327 11.23 1.08 18.60
N SER A 328 12.46 1.57 18.40
CA SER A 328 12.93 2.74 19.11
C SER A 328 12.16 4.01 18.71
N GLN A 329 11.98 4.93 19.65
CA GLN A 329 11.35 6.23 19.39
C GLN A 329 12.14 7.08 18.37
N VAL A 330 13.46 6.85 18.26
CA VAL A 330 14.31 7.53 17.28
C VAL A 330 13.94 7.11 15.85
N VAL A 331 13.79 5.80 15.60
CA VAL A 331 13.40 5.29 14.28
C VAL A 331 11.99 5.73 13.91
N ARG A 332 11.04 5.64 14.85
CA ARG A 332 9.67 6.15 14.68
C ARG A 332 9.67 7.65 14.35
N GLY A 333 10.41 8.45 15.13
CA GLY A 333 10.51 9.89 14.93
C GLY A 333 11.08 10.29 13.57
N LYS A 334 12.09 9.56 13.07
CA LYS A 334 12.64 9.77 11.71
C LYS A 334 11.60 9.51 10.62
N TYR A 335 10.83 8.43 10.74
CA TYR A 335 9.75 8.12 9.80
C TYR A 335 8.66 9.22 9.81
N VAL A 336 8.18 9.60 11.00
CA VAL A 336 7.17 10.65 11.17
C VAL A 336 7.66 11.96 10.55
N HIS A 337 8.90 12.37 10.86
CA HIS A 337 9.50 13.58 10.31
C HIS A 337 9.55 13.52 8.78
N ALA A 338 10.09 12.43 8.21
CA ALA A 338 10.26 12.30 6.78
C ALA A 338 8.92 12.33 6.01
N ILE A 339 7.90 11.60 6.48
CA ILE A 339 6.57 11.60 5.84
C ILE A 339 5.93 13.00 5.91
N LYS A 340 5.97 13.67 7.06
CA LYS A 340 5.43 15.03 7.20
C LYS A 340 6.18 16.03 6.32
N THR A 341 7.51 15.93 6.21
CA THR A 341 8.33 16.77 5.34
C THR A 341 7.98 16.56 3.86
N LEU A 342 7.85 15.31 3.42
CA LEU A 342 7.40 14.99 2.06
C LEU A 342 5.98 15.50 1.78
N ALA A 343 5.05 15.34 2.74
CA ALA A 343 3.65 15.70 2.57
C ALA A 343 3.40 17.21 2.51
N ARG A 344 4.30 18.00 3.12
CA ARG A 344 4.34 19.48 3.07
C ARG A 344 5.09 20.03 1.85
N LEU A 345 5.59 19.17 0.95
CA LEU A 345 6.20 19.63 -0.29
C LEU A 345 5.16 20.37 -1.14
N GLU A 346 5.35 21.66 -1.36
CA GLU A 346 4.47 22.48 -2.19
C GLU A 346 4.73 22.26 -3.70
N PRO A 347 3.68 22.31 -4.55
CA PRO A 347 3.85 22.22 -6.00
C PRO A 347 4.66 23.43 -6.53
N ALA A 348 5.17 23.31 -7.75
CA ALA A 348 5.66 24.46 -8.49
C ALA A 348 4.49 25.39 -8.86
N ARG A 349 4.81 26.57 -9.40
CA ARG A 349 3.83 27.51 -9.94
C ARG A 349 4.10 27.80 -11.40
N THR A 350 3.04 27.89 -12.21
CA THR A 350 3.13 28.38 -13.59
C THR A 350 3.43 29.88 -13.61
N ALA A 351 3.71 30.44 -14.80
CA ALA A 351 3.83 31.89 -14.97
C ALA A 351 2.55 32.66 -14.59
N ALA A 352 1.38 32.00 -14.64
CA ALA A 352 0.10 32.56 -14.21
C ALA A 352 -0.14 32.40 -12.70
N GLY A 353 0.76 31.74 -11.96
CA GLY A 353 0.64 31.48 -10.53
C GLY A 353 -0.10 30.18 -10.16
N ASP A 354 -0.62 29.46 -11.16
CA ASP A 354 -1.37 28.22 -10.95
C ASP A 354 -0.45 27.08 -10.43
N PRO A 355 -0.95 26.19 -9.56
CA PRO A 355 -0.20 25.00 -9.16
C PRO A 355 0.21 24.13 -10.36
N ALA A 356 1.47 23.75 -10.40
CA ALA A 356 2.05 22.85 -11.40
C ALA A 356 2.93 21.80 -10.72
N PRO A 357 2.98 20.57 -11.23
CA PRO A 357 3.87 19.56 -10.66
C PRO A 357 5.34 19.94 -10.87
N ARG A 358 6.16 19.67 -9.86
CA ARG A 358 7.62 19.68 -9.99
C ARG A 358 8.06 18.49 -10.85
N LEU A 359 9.09 18.69 -11.67
CA LEU A 359 9.59 17.66 -12.57
C LEU A 359 10.91 17.09 -12.06
N LEU A 360 10.98 15.75 -12.00
CA LEU A 360 12.20 14.99 -11.86
C LEU A 360 12.64 14.45 -13.23
N TYR A 361 13.95 14.35 -13.43
CA TYR A 361 14.58 13.83 -14.64
C TYR A 361 15.54 12.71 -14.29
N LEU A 362 15.77 11.81 -15.24
CA LEU A 362 16.80 10.78 -15.09
C LEU A 362 18.15 11.34 -15.55
N THR A 363 19.20 11.06 -14.81
CA THR A 363 20.56 11.21 -15.35
C THR A 363 20.77 10.26 -16.54
N ALA A 364 21.81 10.51 -17.35
CA ALA A 364 22.11 9.67 -18.50
C ALA A 364 22.40 8.21 -18.10
N GLU A 365 23.04 8.03 -16.94
CA GLU A 365 23.34 6.74 -16.35
C GLU A 365 22.09 6.03 -15.84
N ALA A 366 21.16 6.77 -15.22
CA ALA A 366 19.86 6.22 -14.78
C ALA A 366 18.98 5.80 -15.97
N ASP A 367 18.88 6.62 -17.02
CA ASP A 367 18.17 6.26 -18.26
C ASP A 367 18.83 5.05 -18.96
N SER A 368 20.16 4.92 -18.88
CA SER A 368 20.86 3.75 -19.42
C SER A 368 20.47 2.46 -18.70
N LEU A 369 20.37 2.47 -17.36
CA LEU A 369 19.88 1.33 -16.58
C LEU A 369 18.42 0.98 -16.89
N LEU A 370 17.56 2.00 -17.00
CA LEU A 370 16.15 1.78 -17.37
C LEU A 370 16.02 1.15 -18.75
N LYS A 371 16.80 1.60 -19.73
CA LYS A 371 16.84 1.01 -21.09
C LYS A 371 17.34 -0.43 -21.08
N GLU A 372 18.31 -0.77 -20.24
CA GLU A 372 18.79 -2.13 -20.08
C GLU A 372 17.68 -3.04 -19.53
N PHE A 373 17.01 -2.61 -18.47
CA PHE A 373 15.86 -3.30 -17.92
C PHE A 373 14.72 -3.47 -18.94
N GLU A 374 14.39 -2.43 -19.72
CA GLU A 374 13.38 -2.52 -20.78
C GLU A 374 13.74 -3.55 -21.85
N ARG A 375 15.03 -3.62 -22.26
CA ARG A 375 15.51 -4.63 -23.22
C ARG A 375 15.44 -6.04 -22.67
N GLU A 376 15.63 -6.23 -21.36
CA GLU A 376 15.45 -7.51 -20.68
C GLU A 376 13.97 -7.91 -20.59
N LEU A 377 13.08 -6.93 -20.35
CA LEU A 377 11.65 -7.16 -20.11
C LEU A 377 10.88 -7.42 -21.42
N GLU A 378 11.13 -6.65 -22.46
CA GLU A 378 10.31 -6.63 -23.69
C GLU A 378 10.10 -8.02 -24.33
N PRO A 379 11.14 -8.88 -24.51
CA PRO A 379 10.94 -10.21 -25.08
C PRO A 379 10.06 -11.12 -24.23
N GLN A 380 9.95 -10.86 -22.92
CA GLN A 380 9.15 -11.67 -22.00
C GLN A 380 7.65 -11.35 -22.08
N LEU A 381 7.28 -10.21 -22.69
CA LEU A 381 5.89 -9.76 -22.86
C LEU A 381 5.18 -10.41 -24.06
N GLY A 382 5.95 -11.00 -24.99
CA GLY A 382 5.39 -11.69 -26.15
C GLY A 382 4.47 -12.86 -25.76
N GLY A 383 3.64 -13.32 -26.69
CA GLY A 383 2.64 -14.36 -26.42
C GLY A 383 3.19 -15.65 -25.79
N ASP A 384 4.40 -16.06 -26.22
CA ASP A 384 5.12 -17.22 -25.69
C ASP A 384 6.15 -16.86 -24.61
N GLY A 385 6.24 -15.58 -24.24
CA GLY A 385 7.14 -15.07 -23.22
C GLY A 385 6.67 -15.42 -21.81
N LYS A 386 7.62 -15.48 -20.87
CA LYS A 386 7.34 -15.85 -19.45
C LYS A 386 6.28 -14.98 -18.77
N LEU A 387 6.09 -13.75 -19.24
CA LEU A 387 5.13 -12.78 -18.70
C LEU A 387 4.00 -12.49 -19.70
N GLY A 388 3.93 -13.20 -20.83
CA GLY A 388 2.94 -12.96 -21.90
C GLY A 388 1.50 -13.07 -21.41
N ALA A 389 1.23 -14.04 -20.53
CA ALA A 389 -0.06 -14.25 -19.88
C ALA A 389 -0.46 -13.12 -18.91
N MET A 390 0.44 -12.19 -18.58
CA MET A 390 0.17 -11.00 -17.76
C MET A 390 0.82 -9.74 -18.36
N SER A 391 0.89 -9.68 -19.69
CA SER A 391 1.48 -8.55 -20.44
C SER A 391 0.79 -7.22 -20.13
N ASP A 392 -0.48 -7.24 -19.71
CA ASP A 392 -1.23 -6.07 -19.27
C ASP A 392 -0.68 -5.45 -17.97
N TRP A 393 -0.05 -6.25 -17.11
CA TRP A 393 0.69 -5.80 -15.93
C TRP A 393 2.16 -5.56 -16.24
N ALA A 394 2.83 -6.54 -16.84
CA ALA A 394 4.26 -6.49 -17.06
C ALA A 394 4.66 -5.34 -18.00
N GLY A 395 3.83 -5.00 -18.99
CA GLY A 395 4.02 -3.82 -19.85
C GLY A 395 3.92 -2.47 -19.13
N LYS A 396 3.43 -2.43 -17.88
CA LYS A 396 3.39 -1.21 -17.04
C LYS A 396 4.52 -1.16 -16.01
N LEU A 397 5.32 -2.22 -15.88
CA LEU A 397 6.35 -2.34 -14.85
C LEU A 397 7.46 -1.29 -15.00
N ALA A 398 7.90 -0.99 -16.22
CA ALA A 398 8.89 0.06 -16.46
C ALA A 398 8.40 1.44 -15.98
N GLY A 399 7.13 1.77 -16.27
CA GLY A 399 6.48 2.97 -15.75
C GLY A 399 6.44 2.96 -14.22
N ALA A 400 6.04 1.85 -13.60
CA ALA A 400 6.01 1.71 -12.14
C ALA A 400 7.40 1.90 -11.50
N ILE A 401 8.47 1.33 -12.08
CA ILE A 401 9.85 1.52 -11.62
C ILE A 401 10.22 3.00 -11.64
N VAL A 402 9.86 3.76 -12.69
CA VAL A 402 10.09 5.21 -12.75
C VAL A 402 9.38 5.94 -11.60
N ARG A 403 8.15 5.55 -11.26
CA ARG A 403 7.41 6.13 -10.11
C ARG A 403 8.13 5.85 -8.80
N ILE A 404 8.53 4.60 -8.59
CA ILE A 404 9.28 4.15 -7.41
C ILE A 404 10.59 4.94 -7.31
N ALA A 405 11.34 5.09 -8.40
CA ALA A 405 12.59 5.87 -8.43
C ALA A 405 12.36 7.33 -8.00
N GLY A 406 11.26 7.95 -8.45
CA GLY A 406 10.89 9.29 -8.01
C GLY A 406 10.62 9.37 -6.51
N ILE A 407 9.87 8.41 -5.95
CA ILE A 407 9.59 8.33 -4.52
C ILE A 407 10.87 8.14 -3.71
N LEU A 408 11.74 7.20 -4.13
CA LEU A 408 13.00 6.90 -3.44
C LEU A 408 13.97 8.10 -3.50
N SER A 409 14.05 8.79 -4.64
CA SER A 409 14.91 9.98 -4.79
C SER A 409 14.51 11.09 -3.82
N LEU A 410 13.21 11.36 -3.67
CA LEU A 410 12.71 12.35 -2.71
C LEU A 410 12.94 11.88 -1.26
N GLY A 411 12.77 10.59 -0.99
CA GLY A 411 13.04 10.01 0.32
C GLY A 411 14.51 10.10 0.74
N GLU A 412 15.47 9.90 -0.18
CA GLU A 412 16.89 10.11 0.11
C GLU A 412 17.24 11.57 0.40
N LYS A 413 16.57 12.49 -0.29
CA LYS A 413 16.86 13.92 -0.23
C LYS A 413 15.90 14.66 0.72
N VAL A 414 15.24 13.94 1.64
CA VAL A 414 14.17 14.48 2.50
C VAL A 414 14.62 15.67 3.36
N GLU A 415 15.87 15.66 3.84
CA GLU A 415 16.46 16.76 4.62
C GLU A 415 16.88 17.96 3.74
N ASN A 416 16.96 17.78 2.43
CA ASN A 416 17.51 18.75 1.47
C ASN A 416 16.62 18.88 0.22
N LEU A 417 15.32 19.07 0.42
CA LEU A 417 14.35 19.28 -0.67
C LEU A 417 14.40 20.71 -1.25
N ILE A 418 15.23 21.60 -0.71
CA ILE A 418 15.37 23.00 -1.13
C ILE A 418 16.86 23.31 -1.33
N PRO A 419 17.33 23.62 -2.57
CA PRO A 419 16.56 23.65 -3.81
C PRO A 419 16.00 22.27 -4.19
N PHE A 420 14.92 22.25 -4.96
CA PHE A 420 14.25 21.00 -5.34
C PHE A 420 15.22 20.09 -6.11
N PRO A 421 15.38 18.81 -5.72
CA PRO A 421 16.31 17.92 -6.37
C PRO A 421 15.75 17.41 -7.69
N GLU A 422 16.15 18.00 -8.82
CA GLU A 422 15.57 17.71 -10.13
C GLU A 422 16.04 16.38 -10.75
N TRP A 423 17.10 15.75 -10.23
CA TRP A 423 17.74 14.60 -10.87
C TRP A 423 17.67 13.32 -10.03
N ILE A 424 17.32 12.22 -10.70
CA ILE A 424 17.33 10.85 -10.18
C ILE A 424 18.62 10.19 -10.66
N ASP A 425 19.46 9.84 -9.70
CA ASP A 425 20.80 9.29 -9.92
C ASP A 425 20.75 7.78 -10.23
N ARG A 426 21.88 7.25 -10.71
CA ARG A 426 22.03 5.85 -11.13
C ARG A 426 21.69 4.89 -10.00
N GLU A 427 22.17 5.17 -8.79
CA GLU A 427 22.01 4.34 -7.60
C GLU A 427 20.54 4.23 -7.18
N VAL A 428 19.81 5.34 -7.24
CA VAL A 428 18.35 5.36 -6.97
C VAL A 428 17.61 4.53 -8.00
N MET A 429 17.95 4.68 -9.28
CA MET A 429 17.33 3.92 -10.36
C MET A 429 17.59 2.42 -10.21
N GLN A 430 18.81 2.03 -9.85
CA GLN A 430 19.14 0.63 -9.59
C GLN A 430 18.27 0.05 -8.46
N ARG A 431 18.14 0.77 -7.35
CA ARG A 431 17.29 0.31 -6.23
C ARG A 431 15.81 0.23 -6.61
N ALA A 432 15.31 1.14 -7.44
CA ALA A 432 13.95 1.04 -7.98
C ALA A 432 13.78 -0.18 -8.90
N ILE A 433 14.78 -0.51 -9.72
CA ILE A 433 14.81 -1.73 -10.53
C ILE A 433 14.84 -2.98 -9.65
N ASP A 434 15.58 -2.98 -8.53
CA ASP A 434 15.60 -4.10 -7.58
C ASP A 434 14.19 -4.37 -7.00
N VAL A 435 13.44 -3.31 -6.63
CA VAL A 435 12.04 -3.43 -6.24
C VAL A 435 11.19 -3.96 -7.39
N GLY A 436 11.39 -3.45 -8.61
CA GLY A 436 10.69 -3.93 -9.81
C GLY A 436 10.92 -5.43 -10.09
N ARG A 437 12.17 -5.90 -9.93
CA ARG A 437 12.54 -7.32 -10.08
C ARG A 437 11.93 -8.19 -8.99
N TYR A 438 11.85 -7.68 -7.76
CA TYR A 438 11.12 -8.34 -6.66
C TYR A 438 9.63 -8.52 -7.00
N LEU A 439 8.98 -7.53 -7.61
CA LEU A 439 7.54 -7.58 -7.91
C LEU A 439 7.16 -8.63 -8.97
N ILE A 440 8.08 -9.02 -9.87
CA ILE A 440 7.81 -9.98 -10.96
C ILE A 440 7.33 -11.34 -10.43
N PRO A 441 8.08 -12.07 -9.58
CA PRO A 441 7.63 -13.36 -9.06
C PRO A 441 6.37 -13.25 -8.20
N HIS A 442 6.18 -12.16 -7.45
CA HIS A 442 4.94 -11.93 -6.70
C HIS A 442 3.75 -11.71 -7.63
N ALA A 443 3.90 -10.95 -8.71
CA ALA A 443 2.85 -10.79 -9.71
C ALA A 443 2.54 -12.13 -10.40
N GLN A 444 3.55 -12.91 -10.78
CA GLN A 444 3.34 -14.25 -11.34
C GLN A 444 2.52 -15.15 -10.40
N ALA A 445 2.85 -15.17 -9.11
CA ALA A 445 2.10 -15.89 -8.10
C ALA A 445 0.66 -15.35 -7.95
N THR A 446 0.49 -14.02 -7.95
CA THR A 446 -0.85 -13.40 -7.87
C THR A 446 -1.71 -13.79 -9.07
N TYR A 447 -1.16 -13.71 -10.28
CA TYR A 447 -1.88 -14.03 -11.51
C TYR A 447 -2.18 -15.53 -11.60
N ALA A 448 -1.31 -16.39 -11.06
CA ALA A 448 -1.59 -17.81 -10.90
C ALA A 448 -2.75 -18.05 -9.93
N GLU A 449 -2.77 -17.40 -8.76
CA GLU A 449 -3.88 -17.48 -7.79
C GLU A 449 -5.19 -16.93 -8.37
N MET A 450 -5.14 -15.83 -9.11
CA MET A 450 -6.28 -15.25 -9.83
C MET A 450 -6.89 -16.23 -10.85
N GLY A 451 -6.04 -16.99 -11.55
CA GLY A 451 -6.47 -18.01 -12.52
C GLY A 451 -6.64 -19.41 -11.94
N ALA A 452 -6.45 -19.59 -10.62
CA ALA A 452 -6.48 -20.90 -9.99
C ALA A 452 -7.92 -21.42 -9.90
N ASP A 453 -8.12 -22.66 -10.33
CA ASP A 453 -9.38 -23.36 -10.11
C ASP A 453 -9.60 -23.53 -8.60
N PRO A 454 -10.78 -23.17 -8.03
CA PRO A 454 -11.15 -23.43 -6.64
C PRO A 454 -10.88 -24.86 -6.16
N GLN A 455 -10.83 -25.84 -7.06
CA GLN A 455 -10.48 -27.23 -6.75
C GLN A 455 -9.00 -27.41 -6.37
N ILE A 456 -8.09 -26.58 -6.88
CA ILE A 456 -6.66 -26.60 -6.54
C ILE A 456 -6.45 -26.21 -5.07
N GLU A 457 -7.13 -25.18 -4.58
CA GLU A 457 -7.05 -24.79 -3.16
C GLU A 457 -7.66 -25.83 -2.22
N ASN A 458 -8.77 -26.44 -2.64
CA ASN A 458 -9.37 -27.55 -1.90
C ASN A 458 -8.40 -28.75 -1.82
N ALA A 459 -7.67 -29.07 -2.90
CA ALA A 459 -6.66 -30.11 -2.93
C ALA A 459 -5.46 -29.80 -2.02
N LYS A 460 -4.89 -28.58 -2.10
CA LYS A 460 -3.82 -28.11 -1.19
C LYS A 460 -4.21 -28.25 0.28
N LYS A 461 -5.46 -27.93 0.63
CA LYS A 461 -5.94 -28.02 2.02
C LYS A 461 -6.00 -29.46 2.52
N ILE A 462 -6.44 -30.40 1.69
CA ILE A 462 -6.41 -31.83 2.01
C ILE A 462 -4.95 -32.30 2.12
N LEU A 463 -4.06 -31.84 1.24
CA LEU A 463 -2.63 -32.20 1.28
C LEU A 463 -1.96 -31.76 2.59
N ARG A 464 -2.14 -30.50 3.02
CA ARG A 464 -1.60 -30.02 4.31
C ARG A 464 -2.09 -30.84 5.51
N TRP A 465 -3.33 -31.33 5.45
CA TRP A 465 -3.88 -32.21 6.49
C TRP A 465 -3.20 -33.60 6.49
N ILE A 466 -2.92 -34.16 5.31
CA ILE A 466 -2.19 -35.42 5.13
C ILE A 466 -0.77 -35.28 5.71
N GLU A 467 -0.05 -34.23 5.33
CA GLU A 467 1.32 -33.93 5.77
C GLU A 467 1.40 -33.75 7.28
N LYS A 468 0.58 -32.86 7.84
CA LYS A 468 0.58 -32.53 9.28
C LYS A 468 0.34 -33.76 10.17
N ASN A 469 -0.47 -34.71 9.71
CA ASN A 469 -0.85 -35.87 10.49
C ASN A 469 -0.09 -37.15 10.10
N GLY A 470 0.87 -37.07 9.18
CA GLY A 470 1.66 -38.22 8.75
C GLY A 470 0.82 -39.36 8.15
N GLN A 471 -0.28 -39.04 7.47
CA GLN A 471 -1.22 -40.06 6.99
C GLN A 471 -0.59 -40.84 5.83
N LEU A 472 -0.37 -42.14 6.01
CA LEU A 472 0.10 -43.03 4.94
C LEU A 472 -1.06 -43.62 4.13
N THR A 473 -2.23 -43.75 4.76
CA THR A 473 -3.49 -44.14 4.14
C THR A 473 -4.63 -43.39 4.83
N PHE A 474 -5.71 -43.10 4.11
CA PHE A 474 -6.91 -42.50 4.71
C PHE A 474 -8.17 -42.87 3.93
N THR A 475 -9.31 -42.88 4.62
CA THR A 475 -10.62 -42.99 3.96
C THR A 475 -11.17 -41.63 3.58
N LYS A 476 -11.98 -41.59 2.52
CA LYS A 476 -12.73 -40.39 2.12
C LYS A 476 -13.54 -39.76 3.27
N ARG A 477 -14.04 -40.60 4.19
CA ARG A 477 -14.81 -40.16 5.36
C ARG A 477 -13.94 -39.47 6.41
N GLU A 478 -12.72 -39.96 6.65
CA GLU A 478 -11.75 -39.33 7.56
C GLU A 478 -11.27 -37.99 7.01
N ALA A 479 -10.96 -37.92 5.72
CA ALA A 479 -10.61 -36.66 5.06
C ALA A 479 -11.71 -35.61 5.18
N HIS A 480 -12.97 -35.99 4.96
CA HIS A 480 -14.12 -35.11 5.18
C HIS A 480 -14.26 -34.73 6.66
N GLN A 481 -14.10 -35.68 7.59
CA GLN A 481 -14.24 -35.41 9.03
C GLN A 481 -13.22 -34.39 9.54
N ALA A 482 -11.98 -34.47 9.07
CA ALA A 482 -10.93 -33.54 9.42
C ALA A 482 -11.09 -32.15 8.78
N ASN A 483 -11.80 -32.07 7.64
CA ASN A 483 -11.98 -30.83 6.88
C ASN A 483 -13.44 -30.32 6.85
N LYS A 484 -14.29 -30.73 7.81
CA LYS A 484 -15.72 -30.35 7.90
C LYS A 484 -15.98 -28.84 7.92
N GLY A 485 -15.01 -28.04 8.37
CA GLY A 485 -15.11 -26.58 8.34
C GLY A 485 -15.13 -25.98 6.94
N LYS A 486 -14.59 -26.68 5.93
CA LYS A 486 -14.55 -26.22 4.52
C LYS A 486 -15.49 -27.00 3.61
N PHE A 487 -15.60 -28.32 3.79
CA PHE A 487 -16.46 -29.18 2.97
C PHE A 487 -17.74 -29.51 3.74
N LYS A 488 -18.90 -29.12 3.20
CA LYS A 488 -20.21 -29.33 3.85
C LYS A 488 -20.75 -30.73 3.57
N ARG A 489 -20.45 -31.29 2.40
CA ARG A 489 -20.82 -32.64 1.98
C ARG A 489 -19.58 -33.45 1.60
N VAL A 490 -19.68 -34.78 1.73
CA VAL A 490 -18.60 -35.70 1.35
C VAL A 490 -18.33 -35.68 -0.17
N THR A 491 -19.34 -35.36 -0.98
CA THR A 491 -19.23 -35.17 -2.43
C THR A 491 -18.38 -33.94 -2.78
N ASP A 492 -18.32 -32.93 -1.91
CA ASP A 492 -17.58 -31.70 -2.19
C ASP A 492 -16.05 -31.93 -2.15
N LEU A 493 -15.59 -33.08 -1.64
CA LEU A 493 -14.17 -33.48 -1.68
C LEU A 493 -13.76 -34.16 -2.99
N GLU A 494 -14.70 -34.64 -3.80
CA GLU A 494 -14.40 -35.46 -4.98
C GLU A 494 -13.44 -34.79 -5.96
N PRO A 495 -13.68 -33.56 -6.43
CA PRO A 495 -12.81 -32.98 -7.44
C PRO A 495 -11.42 -32.61 -6.88
N ALA A 496 -11.33 -32.31 -5.58
CA ALA A 496 -10.07 -32.06 -4.90
C ALA A 496 -9.23 -33.35 -4.73
N LEU A 497 -9.89 -34.49 -4.45
CA LEU A 497 -9.24 -35.80 -4.39
C LEU A 497 -8.79 -36.27 -5.78
N GLU A 498 -9.62 -36.06 -6.81
CA GLU A 498 -9.26 -36.35 -8.20
C GLU A 498 -8.02 -35.56 -8.63
N LEU A 499 -7.92 -34.30 -8.23
CA LEU A 499 -6.75 -33.47 -8.53
C LEU A 499 -5.49 -33.96 -7.80
N LEU A 500 -5.61 -34.35 -6.52
CA LEU A 500 -4.50 -34.96 -5.77
C LEU A 500 -4.03 -36.27 -6.41
N GLU A 501 -4.96 -37.06 -6.94
CA GLU A 501 -4.66 -38.29 -7.66
C GLU A 501 -3.94 -38.01 -8.99
N GLN A 502 -4.44 -37.04 -9.78
CA GLN A 502 -3.81 -36.62 -11.04
C GLN A 502 -2.38 -36.10 -10.85
N HIS A 503 -2.12 -35.40 -9.74
CA HIS A 503 -0.80 -34.87 -9.39
C HIS A 503 0.12 -35.92 -8.73
N GLY A 504 -0.34 -37.15 -8.54
CA GLY A 504 0.46 -38.25 -8.00
C GLY A 504 0.68 -38.21 -6.48
N TYR A 505 -0.11 -37.42 -5.74
CA TYR A 505 -0.03 -37.32 -4.28
C TYR A 505 -0.73 -38.46 -3.55
N ILE A 506 -1.85 -38.93 -4.11
CA ILE A 506 -2.65 -40.02 -3.56
C ILE A 506 -3.02 -41.00 -4.68
N ARG A 507 -3.37 -42.23 -4.34
CA ARG A 507 -3.98 -43.17 -5.29
C ARG A 507 -5.09 -43.96 -4.59
N PRO A 508 -6.22 -44.23 -5.27
CA PRO A 508 -7.25 -45.08 -4.70
C PRO A 508 -6.72 -46.50 -4.57
N GLN A 509 -6.88 -47.08 -3.38
CA GLN A 509 -6.61 -48.49 -3.19
C GLN A 509 -7.71 -49.29 -3.90
N LEU A 510 -7.34 -50.19 -4.81
CA LEU A 510 -8.30 -51.05 -5.49
C LEU A 510 -8.82 -52.08 -4.47
N ASP A 511 -10.08 -51.90 -4.05
CA ASP A 511 -10.78 -52.91 -3.25
C ASP A 511 -11.10 -54.12 -4.14
N GLU A 512 -10.32 -55.19 -4.04
CA GLU A 512 -10.67 -56.51 -4.63
C GLU A 512 -11.79 -57.23 -3.84
N SER A 513 -12.27 -56.64 -2.74
CA SER A 513 -13.23 -57.25 -1.82
C SER A 513 -14.71 -56.96 -2.17
N ASP A 514 -15.05 -57.03 -3.45
CA ASP A 514 -16.41 -56.78 -3.93
C ASP A 514 -17.32 -58.02 -3.77
N ARG A 515 -17.49 -58.56 -2.56
CA ARG A 515 -18.36 -59.75 -2.32
C ARG A 515 -19.04 -59.80 -0.94
N GLY A 516 -20.00 -58.90 -0.67
CA GLY A 516 -20.92 -59.07 0.46
C GLY A 516 -22.14 -58.14 0.41
N PRO A 517 -23.34 -58.59 0.86
CA PRO A 517 -24.52 -57.73 0.93
C PRO A 517 -24.42 -56.78 2.12
N GLY A 518 -23.98 -55.54 1.88
CA GLY A 518 -23.83 -54.48 2.88
C GLY A 518 -23.53 -53.11 2.27
N ARG A 519 -23.57 -52.06 3.09
CA ARG A 519 -23.21 -50.70 2.64
C ARG A 519 -21.74 -50.69 2.21
N LYS A 520 -21.48 -50.27 0.96
CA LYS A 520 -20.12 -50.21 0.39
C LYS A 520 -19.18 -49.47 1.36
N PRO A 521 -17.99 -50.03 1.67
CA PRO A 521 -16.99 -49.36 2.50
C PRO A 521 -16.56 -48.03 1.84
N SER A 522 -16.08 -47.09 2.65
CA SER A 522 -15.61 -45.79 2.13
C SER A 522 -14.29 -45.98 1.40
N GLN A 523 -14.18 -45.45 0.18
CA GLN A 523 -12.96 -45.52 -0.63
C GLN A 523 -11.72 -45.12 0.18
N VAL A 524 -10.72 -46.01 0.16
CA VAL A 524 -9.43 -45.85 0.82
C VAL A 524 -8.44 -45.27 -0.20
N PHE A 525 -7.63 -44.32 0.24
CA PHE A 525 -6.55 -43.72 -0.53
C PHE A 525 -5.23 -44.03 0.14
N GLU A 526 -4.24 -44.45 -0.65
CA GLU A 526 -2.84 -44.52 -0.26
C GLU A 526 -2.15 -43.19 -0.58
N VAL A 527 -1.24 -42.78 0.29
CA VAL A 527 -0.50 -41.51 0.18
C VAL A 527 0.91 -41.79 -0.33
N ASN A 528 1.35 -40.96 -1.29
CA ASN A 528 2.70 -41.05 -1.84
C ASN A 528 3.76 -40.78 -0.76
N SER A 529 4.65 -41.74 -0.53
CA SER A 529 5.68 -41.69 0.52
C SER A 529 6.70 -40.56 0.32
N PHE A 530 6.88 -40.08 -0.92
CA PHE A 530 7.74 -38.93 -1.24
C PHE A 530 7.37 -37.65 -0.48
N LEU A 531 6.09 -37.48 -0.12
CA LEU A 531 5.61 -36.36 0.68
C LEU A 531 6.34 -36.21 2.02
N PHE A 532 6.66 -37.32 2.66
CA PHE A 532 7.33 -37.33 3.97
C PHE A 532 8.85 -37.35 3.86
N THR A 533 9.38 -37.50 2.64
CA THR A 533 10.84 -37.52 2.39
C THR A 533 11.36 -36.12 2.02
N MET A 534 10.52 -35.28 1.41
CA MET A 534 10.85 -33.89 1.02
C MET A 534 10.74 -32.86 2.16
N SER A 535 9.90 -33.09 3.18
CA SER A 535 9.65 -32.09 4.24
C SER A 535 10.81 -31.87 5.22
N HIS A 536 11.91 -32.65 5.12
CA HIS A 536 13.05 -32.54 6.03
C HIS A 536 14.32 -31.90 5.42
N ASN A 537 14.31 -31.48 4.14
CA ASN A 537 15.54 -30.98 3.48
C ASN A 537 15.40 -29.66 2.71
N SER A 538 14.37 -28.85 2.92
CA SER A 538 14.26 -27.49 2.35
C SER A 538 14.40 -26.37 3.38
N HIS A 539 15.19 -26.57 4.44
CA HIS A 539 15.64 -25.47 5.29
C HIS A 539 17.08 -25.08 4.91
N ASN A 540 17.16 -24.05 4.06
CA ASN A 540 18.26 -23.10 3.97
C ASN A 540 19.68 -23.63 3.62
N PRO A 541 20.10 -23.64 2.34
CA PRO A 541 21.51 -23.85 1.98
C PRO A 541 22.22 -22.53 1.62
N GLN A 542 21.79 -21.38 2.14
CA GLN A 542 22.49 -20.11 1.94
C GLN A 542 22.55 -19.26 3.22
N ASN A 543 23.19 -19.82 4.25
CA ASN A 543 23.94 -18.99 5.20
C ASN A 543 25.00 -19.83 5.92
N SER A 544 26.13 -20.02 5.24
CA SER A 544 27.38 -20.44 5.85
C SER A 544 28.44 -19.41 5.48
N ALA A 545 28.51 -18.33 6.27
CA ALA A 545 29.71 -17.51 6.32
C ALA A 545 30.86 -18.36 6.90
N PRO A 546 32.08 -18.30 6.32
CA PRO A 546 33.19 -19.09 6.81
C PRO A 546 33.73 -18.50 8.12
N THR A 547 33.62 -19.25 9.21
CA THR A 547 34.29 -18.96 10.48
C THR A 547 35.80 -19.15 10.31
N GLY A 548 36.53 -18.05 10.21
CA GLY A 548 37.98 -18.01 10.36
C GLY A 548 38.35 -17.65 11.80
N ASN A 549 39.14 -18.50 12.44
CA ASN A 549 39.78 -18.29 13.74
C ASN A 549 40.63 -17.01 13.75
N CYS A 550 40.57 -16.23 14.83
CA CYS A 550 41.75 -15.56 15.37
C CYS A 550 41.56 -15.31 16.87
N GLU A 551 42.60 -15.66 17.62
CA GLU A 551 42.73 -15.62 19.07
C GLU A 551 43.03 -14.21 19.60
N ASP A 552 42.66 -14.00 20.88
CA ASP A 552 43.23 -13.16 21.95
C ASP A 552 43.42 -11.64 21.79
N ILE A 553 42.88 -10.88 22.77
CA ILE A 553 43.64 -10.00 23.69
C ILE A 553 42.72 -9.45 24.81
N GLU A 554 43.33 -9.32 25.99
CA GLU A 554 42.79 -9.12 27.34
C GLU A 554 42.26 -7.71 27.72
N ASN A 555 41.46 -7.70 28.79
CA ASN A 555 41.34 -6.71 29.89
C ASN A 555 40.99 -5.22 29.61
N CYS A 556 39.89 -4.75 30.22
CA CYS A 556 39.98 -3.85 31.39
C CYS A 556 38.66 -3.73 32.20
N GLU A 557 38.83 -3.83 33.52
CA GLU A 557 38.03 -3.41 34.68
C GLU A 557 37.29 -2.05 34.55
N THR A 558 36.35 -1.58 35.38
CA THR A 558 35.59 -1.96 36.59
C THR A 558 34.52 -0.86 36.77
N GLY A 559 33.45 -1.11 37.53
CA GLY A 559 32.54 -0.04 37.97
C GLY A 559 31.19 -0.50 38.52
N ALA A 560 31.21 -1.03 39.75
CA ALA A 560 30.08 -1.22 40.67
C ALA A 560 29.31 0.11 40.92
N SER A 561 28.13 0.24 41.53
CA SER A 561 27.07 -0.54 42.19
C SER A 561 25.99 0.52 42.50
N GLU A 562 24.69 0.24 42.63
CA GLU A 562 23.99 -0.03 43.89
C GLU A 562 22.48 -0.15 43.53
N ASN A 563 21.85 -1.30 43.78
CA ASN A 563 20.95 -1.59 44.91
C ASN A 563 19.70 -0.69 45.02
N PHE A 564 18.50 -1.24 44.84
CA PHE A 564 17.69 -1.78 45.95
C PHE A 564 16.42 -2.50 45.46
N SER A 565 15.93 -3.35 46.35
CA SER A 565 15.07 -4.55 46.22
C SER A 565 13.56 -4.29 46.28
N VAL A 566 12.73 -5.05 45.54
CA VAL A 566 11.88 -6.20 45.98
C VAL A 566 10.58 -5.85 46.72
N PHE A 567 9.45 -6.29 46.16
CA PHE A 567 8.37 -7.16 46.72
C PHE A 567 7.30 -7.27 45.60
N SER A 568 7.10 -8.40 44.90
CA SER A 568 6.25 -9.58 45.22
C SER A 568 4.84 -9.17 45.72
N ALA A 569 3.71 -9.74 45.27
CA ALA A 569 3.41 -10.95 44.51
C ALA A 569 1.93 -10.90 44.06
N THR A 570 1.57 -11.74 43.06
CA THR A 570 0.30 -12.53 42.91
C THR A 570 -1.05 -11.78 42.91
N SER A 571 -2.08 -12.09 42.13
CA SER A 571 -2.43 -13.26 41.30
C SER A 571 -3.82 -12.97 40.67
N GLU A 572 -4.14 -13.74 39.64
CA GLU A 572 -5.50 -14.19 39.25
C GLU A 572 -6.48 -13.18 38.61
N ASP A 573 -6.59 -13.35 37.28
CA ASP A 573 -7.76 -13.89 36.58
C ASP A 573 -9.17 -13.38 36.91
N GLY A 574 -9.90 -13.08 35.83
CA GLY A 574 -11.24 -13.65 35.67
C GLY A 574 -12.38 -12.67 35.43
N GLU A 575 -12.61 -12.41 34.14
CA GLU A 575 -13.91 -12.37 33.45
C GLU A 575 -15.21 -12.12 34.25
N GLY A 576 -16.01 -11.16 33.76
CA GLY A 576 -17.41 -11.03 34.16
C GLY A 576 -18.17 -10.01 33.32
N ALA A 577 -19.02 -10.50 32.44
CA ALA A 577 -19.76 -9.76 31.43
C ALA A 577 -20.94 -8.91 31.95
N ALA A 578 -21.39 -8.04 31.04
CA ALA A 578 -22.79 -7.73 30.71
C ALA A 578 -23.56 -6.63 31.46
N GLU A 579 -24.09 -5.74 30.60
CA GLU A 579 -25.43 -5.14 30.60
C GLU A 579 -25.74 -3.88 31.44
N GLN A 580 -26.02 -2.82 30.65
CA GLN A 580 -27.20 -1.92 30.71
C GLN A 580 -27.57 -1.30 32.06
N HIS A 581 -27.46 0.03 32.14
CA HIS A 581 -28.56 0.84 32.66
C HIS A 581 -28.43 2.31 32.21
N GLU A 582 -29.50 2.80 31.58
CA GLU A 582 -29.81 4.21 31.44
C GLU A 582 -29.88 4.89 32.81
N HIS A 583 -29.34 6.10 32.93
CA HIS A 583 -29.89 7.11 33.83
C HIS A 583 -29.51 8.52 33.36
N GLU A 584 -30.53 9.24 32.88
CA GLU A 584 -30.54 10.70 32.79
C GLU A 584 -30.29 11.30 34.19
N LEU A 585 -29.46 12.34 34.27
CA LEU A 585 -29.58 13.37 35.30
C LEU A 585 -29.02 14.70 34.74
N ARG A 586 -29.95 15.62 34.47
CA ARG A 586 -29.69 17.05 34.29
C ARG A 586 -29.28 17.66 35.63
N TYR A 587 -28.27 18.53 35.63
CA TYR A 587 -28.21 19.65 36.58
C TYR A 587 -27.54 20.85 35.90
N GLN A 588 -28.24 21.98 35.98
CA GLN A 588 -27.90 23.31 35.44
C GLN A 588 -27.37 24.22 36.59
N PRO A 589 -26.88 25.45 36.28
CA PRO A 589 -25.68 26.04 36.89
C PRO A 589 -25.96 27.19 37.89
N ASP A 590 -24.89 27.97 38.16
CA ASP A 590 -24.77 29.35 38.70
C ASP A 590 -24.47 29.52 40.20
N PRO A 591 -23.91 30.67 40.68
CA PRO A 591 -23.69 31.95 39.98
C PRO A 591 -22.33 32.67 40.18
N GLU A 592 -22.12 33.69 39.34
CA GLU A 592 -21.21 34.85 39.49
C GLU A 592 -21.54 35.72 40.72
N VAL A 593 -20.54 36.40 41.33
CA VAL A 593 -20.62 37.80 41.82
C VAL A 593 -19.19 38.42 41.91
N GLN A 594 -18.99 39.52 41.15
CA GLN A 594 -18.35 40.84 41.42
C GLN A 594 -17.41 41.01 42.64
N SER A 595 -16.48 41.97 42.76
CA SER A 595 -15.77 43.01 41.99
C SER A 595 -14.85 43.67 43.05
N ASP A 596 -13.71 44.26 42.68
CA ASP A 596 -13.28 45.58 43.20
C ASP A 596 -11.88 45.99 42.65
N ASP A 597 -11.80 47.29 42.41
CA ASP A 597 -10.71 48.14 41.89
C ASP A 597 -9.35 47.98 42.58
N ASP A 598 -8.25 48.15 41.82
CA ASP A 598 -7.42 49.36 41.98
C ASP A 598 -6.32 49.52 40.91
N THR A 599 -6.29 50.77 40.42
CA THR A 599 -5.38 51.48 39.51
C THR A 599 -3.87 51.25 39.71
N ILE A 600 -3.07 51.20 38.62
CA ILE A 600 -1.76 51.88 38.40
C ILE A 600 -1.31 51.67 36.92
N LEU A 601 -1.00 52.77 36.22
CA LEU A 601 -0.20 52.86 34.97
C LEU A 601 0.94 53.87 35.25
N PRO A 602 1.98 54.01 34.39
CA PRO A 602 2.67 53.03 33.55
C PRO A 602 4.21 53.08 33.78
N ASP A 603 4.97 52.11 33.27
CA ASP A 603 6.41 52.28 33.04
C ASP A 603 6.80 51.78 31.64
N GLU A 604 7.63 52.59 31.00
CA GLU A 604 8.14 52.51 29.64
C GLU A 604 9.12 51.33 29.45
N VAL A 605 8.96 50.54 28.38
CA VAL A 605 10.09 49.80 27.77
C VAL A 605 9.96 49.74 26.25
N HIS A 606 10.82 50.54 25.61
CA HIS A 606 11.59 50.31 24.39
C HIS A 606 11.03 49.44 23.23
N VAL A 607 10.73 50.12 22.12
CA VAL A 607 10.63 49.55 20.76
C VAL A 607 12.01 49.60 20.09
N PRO A 608 12.44 48.55 19.35
CA PRO A 608 13.35 48.71 18.23
C PRO A 608 12.66 48.30 16.92
N ALA A 609 12.69 49.23 15.97
CA ALA A 609 12.29 49.04 14.59
C ALA A 609 13.45 48.45 13.77
N SER A 610 13.15 47.51 12.86
CA SER A 610 13.55 47.49 11.43
C SER A 610 13.56 46.06 10.87
N THR A 611 12.66 45.80 9.93
CA THR A 611 12.66 44.65 9.02
C THR A 611 13.57 44.93 7.82
N PRO A 612 14.33 43.95 7.28
CA PRO A 612 15.14 44.16 6.09
C PRO A 612 14.27 44.14 4.81
N ASN A 613 14.50 45.12 3.94
CA ASN A 613 13.84 45.26 2.64
C ASN A 613 14.21 44.12 1.68
N THR A 614 13.19 43.60 1.00
CA THR A 614 13.19 42.52 0.00
C THR A 614 13.99 42.82 -1.29
N ILE A 615 14.73 43.92 -1.33
CA ILE A 615 15.48 44.38 -2.52
C ILE A 615 16.95 43.89 -2.47
N ASP A 616 17.54 43.70 -1.29
CA ASP A 616 18.93 43.26 -1.17
C ASP A 616 19.11 41.75 -1.41
N ALA A 617 18.06 40.95 -1.20
CA ALA A 617 18.06 39.51 -1.52
C ALA A 617 18.03 39.24 -3.04
N ILE A 618 17.50 40.18 -3.83
CA ILE A 618 17.42 40.07 -5.29
C ILE A 618 18.77 40.44 -5.94
N ALA A 619 19.53 41.37 -5.33
CA ALA A 619 20.87 41.74 -5.80
C ALA A 619 21.89 40.59 -5.62
N ALA A 620 21.78 39.80 -4.55
CA ALA A 620 22.67 38.66 -4.31
C ALA A 620 22.48 37.48 -5.30
N CYS A 621 21.30 37.35 -5.92
CA CYS A 621 21.05 36.32 -6.94
C CYS A 621 21.59 36.66 -8.35
N ILE A 622 21.92 37.93 -8.60
CA ILE A 622 22.38 38.37 -9.93
C ILE A 622 23.92 38.21 -10.09
N ASP A 623 24.68 38.20 -8.99
CA ASP A 623 26.16 38.12 -9.03
C ASP A 623 26.75 36.69 -9.03
N ALA A 624 25.94 35.63 -8.93
CA ALA A 624 26.42 34.24 -8.86
C ALA A 624 26.53 33.50 -10.21
N GLN A 625 26.29 34.15 -11.35
CA GLN A 625 26.43 33.53 -12.69
C GLN A 625 27.87 33.59 -13.24
N ARG A 626 28.84 33.00 -12.54
CA ARG A 626 30.15 32.67 -13.12
C ARG A 626 30.28 31.16 -13.35
N VAL A 627 30.20 30.76 -14.62
CA VAL A 627 30.35 29.37 -15.10
C VAL A 627 31.84 28.98 -15.13
N PRO A 628 32.26 27.81 -14.59
CA PRO A 628 33.58 27.23 -14.86
C PRO A 628 33.57 26.39 -16.15
N PRO A 629 34.70 26.28 -16.88
CA PRO A 629 34.71 25.74 -18.25
C PRO A 629 34.68 24.21 -18.28
N GLY A 630 33.83 23.60 -19.14
CA GLY A 630 33.89 22.14 -19.37
C GLY A 630 32.68 21.40 -19.95
N ARG A 631 31.67 22.03 -20.57
CA ARG A 631 30.58 21.31 -21.29
C ARG A 631 30.24 21.96 -22.64
N PRO A 632 29.80 21.18 -23.65
CA PRO A 632 29.48 21.68 -24.98
C PRO A 632 28.13 22.42 -25.00
N GLU A 633 28.06 23.53 -25.74
CA GLU A 633 26.86 24.36 -25.91
C GLU A 633 25.75 23.66 -26.72
N PRO A 634 24.48 23.80 -26.33
CA PRO A 634 23.36 23.54 -27.22
C PRO A 634 23.02 24.78 -28.06
N LEU A 635 23.10 24.62 -29.39
CA LEU A 635 22.61 25.56 -30.40
C LEU A 635 21.16 26.01 -30.14
N LEU A 636 20.99 27.28 -29.75
CA LEU A 636 19.73 28.02 -29.87
C LEU A 636 19.91 29.09 -30.95
N LEU A 637 19.07 29.05 -31.99
CA LEU A 637 18.82 30.19 -32.86
C LEU A 637 17.34 30.57 -32.78
N LEU A 638 17.07 31.53 -31.89
CA LEU A 638 15.98 32.49 -32.02
C LEU A 638 16.42 33.59 -33.00
N PRO A 639 15.60 33.90 -34.02
CA PRO A 639 15.34 35.31 -34.29
C PRO A 639 13.85 35.52 -34.62
N LEU A 640 13.03 35.86 -33.63
CA LEU A 640 11.66 36.35 -33.86
C LEU A 640 11.13 37.33 -32.79
N LEU A 641 11.99 37.81 -31.88
CA LEU A 641 11.58 38.70 -30.79
C LEU A 641 12.04 40.15 -30.94
N ASP A 642 12.51 40.55 -32.12
CA ASP A 642 12.95 41.94 -32.38
C ASP A 642 11.98 42.75 -33.27
N LYS A 643 10.73 42.26 -33.44
CA LYS A 643 9.67 42.96 -34.20
C LYS A 643 8.47 43.43 -33.40
N MET A 644 8.49 43.35 -32.06
CA MET A 644 7.32 43.74 -31.23
C MET A 644 7.57 44.88 -30.23
N ARG A 645 8.70 45.58 -30.31
CA ARG A 645 8.98 46.77 -29.50
C ARG A 645 9.05 48.05 -30.35
N ASN A 646 7.92 48.49 -30.92
CA ASN A 646 7.62 49.92 -31.11
C ASN A 646 6.28 50.14 -31.82
N PRO A 647 5.28 50.77 -31.18
CA PRO A 647 4.15 51.36 -31.88
C PRO A 647 4.25 52.90 -31.92
N GLN A 648 4.12 53.43 -33.14
CA GLN A 648 3.68 54.77 -33.56
C GLN A 648 4.68 55.93 -33.69
N MET A 649 4.94 56.34 -34.94
CA MET A 649 4.36 57.57 -35.52
C MET A 649 4.50 57.59 -37.06
N LYS A 650 3.56 58.33 -37.68
CA LYS A 650 3.09 58.34 -39.07
C LYS A 650 4.03 58.97 -40.12
N ALA A 651 3.65 58.73 -41.38
CA ALA A 651 3.93 59.45 -42.64
C ALA A 651 5.30 59.18 -43.27
N GLY A 652 5.47 59.01 -44.57
CA GLY A 652 4.59 58.98 -45.74
C GLY A 652 5.48 58.73 -46.97
N GLU A 653 4.87 58.20 -48.04
CA GLU A 653 5.26 58.32 -49.45
C GLU A 653 6.69 57.92 -49.92
N GLY A 654 6.74 57.08 -50.95
CA GLY A 654 7.67 57.31 -52.07
C GLY A 654 8.52 56.13 -52.49
N SER A 655 8.09 55.53 -53.61
CA SER A 655 8.82 54.71 -54.61
C SER A 655 9.46 53.39 -54.21
#